data_AF-A7RWE1-F1
#
_entry.id   AF-A7RWE1-F1
#
_cell.length_a   1.000
_cell.length_b   1.000
_cell.length_c   1.000
_cell.angle_alpha   90.00
_cell.angle_beta   90.00
_cell.angle_gamma   90.00
#
_symmetry.space_group_name_H-M   'P 1'
#
loop_
_entity.id
_entity.type
_entity.pdbx_description
1 polymer ?
#
loop_
_entity_poly.entity_id
_entity_poly.type
_entity_poly.pdbx_seq_one_letter_code
_entity_poly.pdbx_strand_id
1 'polypeptide(L)'
;MADEVDLGKKRSHDPEFKGPIEDRSCTDIICCLIFVAYIVGMVVVGIVAFAEGDINRLLLPTDSQGKVCGKDPAYLDKKYLVFFDITKCIPKGIPSLSNPKCYTPQVCVSKCPTKNEAGTSRDAADMICKPGVVPKDNLNDKLTLIKEGKCVPYYLASSPVLFRCVPSLVDLNSVFDSATNKNVSKSSVEQGIGGFVISMVLAFVYIIITRWIAGPLIWFTIIAVFALLVFGMYCCFSKYKELKDSGKSKTLEFTADLSKYGDSKETWLALGKYLSLLMEGLHGRGEPISKYDGIGWEPISKYDGIGEDEMKLNRIRIAVELIGEASNYLATNGVPQYKVSNLPDDPYNLTDGTTCDPATFDSKYPNTSSSCILVGYKENDHLLRMQVFHFFGWLWIMNFIIALGQCVLAGAFASWYFAFNKPDDVPMLPVLSSFSRTLKYHTGSLAFGAAIIAIVQFIRAVLEYIDRKLKESGHDNKAVKFIMCCCKCCFWCLEKCLRFLNKNAYIMIAIYGKNFCTSAKDAFQLLLRNILRVAAVNSVTSFLLFLGKVLVTSIVGVASYYWFRKIDADDPDSLNYDVVPVIISVVFAYVVTVMFFDVYDMCIDTIFLCFLEDLERNDGSAEKPYYMNDDLKKILNKQNRASTEQLDQEK
;
A
#
# COMPACT_ATOMS: atom_id res chain seq x y z
N MET A 1 29.87 25.53 21.40
CA MET A 1 29.80 24.33 22.24
C MET A 1 29.27 23.21 21.38
N ALA A 2 30.16 22.39 20.84
CA ALA A 2 29.77 21.05 20.41
C ALA A 2 29.93 20.21 21.68
N ASP A 3 28.82 19.88 22.34
CA ASP A 3 28.86 18.88 23.38
C ASP A 3 29.41 17.60 22.75
N GLU A 4 30.50 17.05 23.28
CA GLU A 4 30.93 15.69 22.97
C GLU A 4 29.74 14.78 23.29
N VAL A 5 29.04 14.34 22.23
CA VAL A 5 28.00 13.34 22.37
C VAL A 5 28.67 12.13 23.02
N ASP A 6 28.26 11.77 24.24
CA ASP A 6 28.73 10.55 24.91
C ASP A 6 28.22 9.34 24.12
N LEU A 7 29.02 8.95 23.13
CA LEU A 7 28.75 7.85 22.22
C LEU A 7 28.92 6.48 22.90
N GLY A 8 29.12 6.43 24.22
CA GLY A 8 29.39 5.21 24.97
C GLY A 8 30.76 4.61 24.64
N LYS A 9 31.25 3.73 25.51
CA LYS A 9 32.54 3.05 25.31
C LYS A 9 32.43 1.95 24.25
N LYS A 10 33.51 1.76 23.47
CA LYS A 10 33.67 0.58 22.61
C LYS A 10 33.54 -0.68 23.46
N ARG A 11 32.89 -1.70 22.92
CA ARG A 11 32.73 -2.98 23.63
C ARG A 11 34.06 -3.71 23.72
N SER A 12 34.35 -4.27 24.90
CA SER A 12 35.54 -5.09 25.11
C SER A 12 35.39 -6.43 24.41
N HIS A 13 36.53 -7.02 24.04
CA HIS A 13 36.58 -8.38 23.55
C HIS A 13 36.04 -9.37 24.59
N ASP A 14 35.29 -10.35 24.12
CA ASP A 14 34.70 -11.44 24.90
C ASP A 14 35.06 -12.76 24.20
N PRO A 15 35.93 -13.60 24.79
CA PRO A 15 36.41 -14.83 24.17
C PRO A 15 35.32 -15.91 24.04
N GLU A 16 34.22 -15.82 24.80
CA GLU A 16 33.10 -16.76 24.71
C GLU A 16 32.06 -16.34 23.66
N PHE A 17 32.15 -15.11 23.16
CA PHE A 17 31.21 -14.59 22.18
C PHE A 17 31.43 -15.19 20.78
N LYS A 18 30.56 -16.14 20.41
CA LYS A 18 30.53 -16.80 19.10
C LYS A 18 29.29 -16.41 18.27
N GLY A 19 28.76 -15.21 18.50
CA GLY A 19 27.57 -14.70 17.83
C GLY A 19 26.32 -14.69 18.71
N PRO A 20 25.13 -15.06 18.19
CA PRO A 20 23.90 -14.98 18.97
C PRO A 20 23.96 -15.78 20.27
N ILE A 21 23.89 -15.08 21.42
CA ILE A 21 23.99 -15.69 22.75
C ILE A 21 22.90 -16.76 22.94
N GLU A 22 23.24 -17.93 23.47
CA GLU A 22 22.27 -19.03 23.66
C GLU A 22 21.45 -18.87 24.95
N ASP A 23 22.10 -18.50 26.05
CA ASP A 23 21.46 -18.28 27.34
C ASP A 23 20.68 -16.96 27.35
N ARG A 24 19.35 -17.07 27.39
CA ARG A 24 18.44 -15.92 27.30
C ARG A 24 17.30 -16.00 28.29
N SER A 25 16.87 -14.83 28.75
CA SER A 25 15.65 -14.64 29.53
C SER A 25 14.58 -13.93 28.68
N CYS A 26 13.31 -14.12 29.04
CA CYS A 26 12.21 -13.39 28.40
C CYS A 26 12.38 -11.88 28.58
N THR A 27 12.24 -11.12 27.49
CA THR A 27 12.40 -9.66 27.48
C THR A 27 11.06 -8.94 27.38
N ASP A 28 10.94 -7.80 28.06
CA ASP A 28 9.77 -6.89 28.03
C ASP A 28 8.42 -7.62 28.29
N ILE A 29 8.37 -8.45 29.34
CA ILE A 29 7.25 -9.35 29.67
C ILE A 29 5.91 -8.59 29.78
N ILE A 30 5.90 -7.40 30.38
CA ILE A 30 4.68 -6.58 30.52
C ILE A 30 4.09 -6.24 29.14
N CYS A 31 4.94 -5.87 28.18
CA CYS A 31 4.49 -5.56 26.81
C CYS A 31 3.97 -6.81 26.11
N CYS A 32 4.55 -7.98 26.39
CA CYS A 32 4.03 -9.27 25.90
C CYS A 32 2.61 -9.53 26.44
N LEU A 33 2.39 -9.35 27.75
CA LEU A 33 1.07 -9.57 28.36
C LEU A 33 0.01 -8.61 27.81
N ILE A 34 0.36 -7.33 27.64
CA ILE A 34 -0.55 -6.34 27.05
C ILE A 34 -0.87 -6.73 25.60
N PHE A 35 0.11 -7.15 24.81
CA PHE A 35 -0.10 -7.57 23.43
C PHE A 35 -1.01 -8.79 23.35
N VAL A 36 -0.79 -9.82 24.18
CA VAL A 36 -1.65 -11.02 24.21
C VAL A 36 -3.08 -10.66 24.64
N ALA A 37 -3.26 -9.85 25.68
CA ALA A 37 -4.58 -9.38 26.11
C ALA A 37 -5.29 -8.62 24.99
N TYR A 38 -4.54 -7.80 24.24
CA TYR A 38 -5.05 -7.06 23.10
C TYR A 38 -5.51 -7.99 21.95
N ILE A 39 -4.73 -9.02 21.62
CA ILE A 39 -5.10 -10.04 20.62
C ILE A 39 -6.38 -10.77 21.04
N VAL A 40 -6.51 -11.15 22.32
CA VAL A 40 -7.75 -11.77 22.84
C VAL A 40 -8.94 -10.82 22.67
N GLY A 41 -8.77 -9.53 22.97
CA GLY A 41 -9.81 -8.52 22.74
C GLY A 41 -10.22 -8.41 21.27
N MET A 42 -9.26 -8.46 20.34
CA MET A 42 -9.53 -8.45 18.89
C MET A 42 -10.32 -9.68 18.44
N VAL A 43 -9.99 -10.86 18.96
CA VAL A 43 -10.73 -12.09 18.66
C VAL A 43 -12.18 -11.99 19.15
N VAL A 44 -12.40 -11.46 20.36
CA VAL A 44 -13.76 -11.26 20.90
C VAL A 44 -14.55 -10.28 20.03
N VAL A 45 -13.97 -9.15 19.65
CA VAL A 45 -14.62 -8.18 18.73
C VAL A 45 -14.93 -8.82 17.38
N GLY A 46 -14.01 -9.63 16.85
CA GLY A 46 -14.22 -10.40 15.62
C GLY A 46 -15.43 -11.33 15.72
N ILE A 47 -15.53 -12.12 16.80
CA ILE A 47 -16.67 -13.03 17.04
C ILE A 47 -17.99 -12.26 17.09
N VAL A 48 -18.05 -11.13 17.81
CA VAL A 48 -19.26 -10.28 17.89
C VAL A 48 -19.61 -9.72 16.51
N ALA A 49 -18.62 -9.23 15.75
CA ALA A 49 -18.83 -8.70 14.41
C ALA A 49 -19.41 -9.76 13.45
N PHE A 50 -18.89 -10.99 13.50
CA PHE A 50 -19.41 -12.10 12.69
C PHE A 50 -20.79 -12.59 13.14
N ALA A 51 -21.08 -12.57 14.44
CA ALA A 51 -22.36 -13.04 14.97
C ALA A 51 -23.51 -12.05 14.68
N GLU A 52 -23.23 -10.74 14.73
CA GLU A 52 -24.26 -9.70 14.62
C GLU A 52 -24.29 -9.01 13.25
N GLY A 53 -23.18 -9.00 12.50
CA GLY A 53 -23.09 -8.30 11.23
C GLY A 53 -23.72 -9.07 10.06
N ASP A 54 -24.34 -8.35 9.12
CA ASP A 54 -24.88 -8.94 7.89
C ASP A 54 -24.05 -8.51 6.67
N ILE A 55 -23.15 -9.39 6.21
CA ILE A 55 -22.29 -9.15 5.03
C ILE A 55 -23.08 -8.77 3.77
N ASN A 56 -24.34 -9.19 3.67
CA ASN A 56 -25.17 -8.90 2.51
C ASN A 56 -25.46 -7.40 2.37
N ARG A 57 -25.42 -6.63 3.46
CA ARG A 57 -25.56 -5.16 3.41
C ARG A 57 -24.36 -4.48 2.73
N LEU A 58 -23.20 -5.14 2.66
CA LEU A 58 -22.03 -4.65 1.94
C LEU A 58 -22.02 -5.10 0.47
N LEU A 59 -22.41 -6.35 0.22
CA LEU A 59 -22.32 -6.98 -1.09
C LEU A 59 -23.52 -6.63 -1.99
N LEU A 60 -24.71 -6.55 -1.40
CA LEU A 60 -25.95 -6.33 -2.14
C LEU A 60 -26.44 -4.89 -1.97
N PRO A 61 -26.97 -4.28 -3.05
CA PRO A 61 -27.55 -2.97 -2.96
C PRO A 61 -28.88 -3.00 -2.20
N THR A 62 -29.18 -1.88 -1.55
CA THR A 62 -30.43 -1.65 -0.82
C THR A 62 -31.23 -0.56 -1.53
N ASP A 63 -32.54 -0.76 -1.70
CA ASP A 63 -33.43 0.25 -2.28
C ASP A 63 -33.69 1.43 -1.32
N SER A 64 -34.36 2.47 -1.79
CA SER A 64 -34.69 3.64 -0.96
C SER A 64 -35.64 3.36 0.21
N GLN A 65 -36.25 2.18 0.28
CA GLN A 65 -37.09 1.72 1.39
C GLN A 65 -36.30 0.89 2.42
N GLY A 66 -35.02 0.58 2.16
CA GLY A 66 -34.20 -0.23 3.05
C GLY A 66 -34.28 -1.74 2.77
N LYS A 67 -34.81 -2.14 1.61
CA LYS A 67 -34.94 -3.55 1.19
C LYS A 67 -33.76 -3.97 0.32
N VAL A 68 -33.24 -5.16 0.57
CA VAL A 68 -32.05 -5.71 -0.10
C VAL A 68 -32.46 -6.42 -1.39
N CYS A 69 -31.95 -5.95 -2.52
CA CYS A 69 -32.25 -6.52 -3.84
C CYS A 69 -31.78 -7.98 -3.92
N GLY A 70 -32.65 -8.89 -4.37
CA GLY A 70 -32.32 -10.32 -4.54
C GLY A 70 -32.26 -11.17 -3.26
N LYS A 71 -32.55 -10.59 -2.08
CA LYS A 71 -32.55 -11.31 -0.79
C LYS A 71 -33.87 -11.18 -0.03
N ASP A 72 -34.46 -9.97 0.01
CA ASP A 72 -35.75 -9.78 0.68
C ASP A 72 -36.87 -10.59 0.00
N PRO A 73 -37.83 -11.19 0.74
CA PRO A 73 -38.89 -12.02 0.17
C PRO A 73 -39.70 -11.35 -0.95
N ALA A 74 -39.83 -10.01 -0.90
CA ALA A 74 -40.55 -9.21 -1.90
C ALA A 74 -39.72 -8.87 -3.15
N TYR A 75 -38.42 -9.19 -3.17
CA TYR A 75 -37.45 -8.77 -4.20
C TYR A 75 -36.51 -9.89 -4.67
N LEU A 76 -36.85 -11.16 -4.43
CA LEU A 76 -36.03 -12.32 -4.80
C LEU A 76 -35.71 -12.36 -6.31
N ASP A 77 -36.63 -11.90 -7.15
CA ASP A 77 -36.52 -11.80 -8.60
C ASP A 77 -35.83 -10.50 -9.08
N LYS A 78 -35.67 -9.51 -8.20
CA LYS A 78 -35.15 -8.17 -8.50
C LYS A 78 -33.75 -7.99 -7.92
N LYS A 79 -32.74 -8.44 -8.68
CA LYS A 79 -31.33 -8.52 -8.23
C LYS A 79 -30.53 -7.23 -8.42
N TYR A 80 -30.93 -6.33 -9.31
CA TYR A 80 -30.14 -5.15 -9.68
C TYR A 80 -30.74 -3.86 -9.12
N LEU A 81 -29.92 -2.84 -8.89
CA LEU A 81 -30.37 -1.53 -8.40
C LEU A 81 -30.28 -0.46 -9.49
N VAL A 82 -31.36 0.30 -9.69
CA VAL A 82 -31.43 1.44 -10.61
C VAL A 82 -31.61 2.73 -9.83
N PHE A 83 -30.87 3.78 -10.23
CA PHE A 83 -31.01 5.15 -9.74
C PHE A 83 -32.00 5.91 -10.61
N PHE A 84 -32.92 6.67 -10.00
CA PHE A 84 -33.88 7.50 -10.75
C PHE A 84 -33.18 8.63 -11.53
N ASP A 85 -32.13 9.20 -10.93
CA ASP A 85 -31.30 10.21 -11.56
C ASP A 85 -29.87 10.03 -11.05
N ILE A 86 -29.04 9.39 -11.86
CA ILE A 86 -27.63 9.17 -11.52
C ILE A 86 -26.78 10.44 -11.66
N THR A 87 -27.26 11.46 -12.39
CA THR A 87 -26.48 12.68 -12.66
C THR A 87 -26.37 13.57 -11.42
N LYS A 88 -27.39 13.52 -10.55
CA LYS A 88 -27.34 14.12 -9.21
C LYS A 88 -26.30 13.48 -8.29
N CYS A 89 -25.81 12.29 -8.62
CA CYS A 89 -24.76 11.59 -7.86
C CYS A 89 -23.34 11.96 -8.31
N ILE A 90 -23.16 12.71 -9.41
CA ILE A 90 -21.84 13.01 -9.98
C ILE A 90 -21.36 14.37 -9.44
N PRO A 91 -20.33 14.42 -8.59
CA PRO A 91 -19.78 15.70 -8.15
C PRO A 91 -19.17 16.45 -9.35
N LYS A 92 -19.38 17.78 -9.41
CA LYS A 92 -18.72 18.65 -10.39
C LYS A 92 -17.23 18.77 -10.05
N GLY A 93 -16.43 17.82 -10.53
CA GLY A 93 -14.97 17.79 -10.40
C GLY A 93 -14.44 16.50 -9.76
N ILE A 94 -13.73 15.70 -10.57
CA ILE A 94 -12.98 14.46 -10.26
C ILE A 94 -13.85 13.27 -9.78
N PRO A 95 -13.76 12.09 -10.44
CA PRO A 95 -14.58 10.92 -10.11
C PRO A 95 -14.00 10.21 -8.88
N SER A 96 -14.35 10.68 -7.69
CA SER A 96 -14.23 9.86 -6.49
C SER A 96 -15.61 9.27 -6.18
N LEU A 97 -15.76 7.98 -6.48
CA LEU A 97 -16.93 7.15 -6.16
C LEU A 97 -17.01 6.85 -4.65
N SER A 98 -16.63 7.81 -3.80
CA SER A 98 -16.51 7.66 -2.36
C SER A 98 -17.23 8.74 -1.56
N ASN A 99 -17.96 9.65 -2.23
CA ASN A 99 -18.84 10.59 -1.54
C ASN A 99 -20.28 10.00 -1.45
N PRO A 100 -20.75 9.55 -0.26
CA PRO A 100 -21.81 8.54 -0.16
C PRO A 100 -23.24 9.07 -0.19
N LYS A 101 -23.47 10.36 -0.48
CA LYS A 101 -24.79 10.98 -0.29
C LYS A 101 -25.43 11.34 -1.61
N CYS A 102 -25.82 10.32 -2.38
CA CYS A 102 -26.73 10.52 -3.50
C CYS A 102 -28.18 10.40 -3.03
N TYR A 103 -28.88 11.53 -2.97
CA TYR A 103 -30.25 11.62 -2.47
C TYR A 103 -31.30 11.26 -3.52
N THR A 104 -30.96 10.46 -4.54
CA THR A 104 -31.94 10.07 -5.56
C THR A 104 -32.64 8.77 -5.17
N PRO A 105 -33.94 8.61 -5.51
CA PRO A 105 -34.63 7.35 -5.29
C PRO A 105 -33.94 6.20 -6.05
N GLN A 106 -33.88 5.06 -5.39
CA GLN A 106 -33.22 3.83 -5.85
C GLN A 106 -34.21 2.68 -5.70
N VAL A 107 -34.32 1.84 -6.72
CA VAL A 107 -35.26 0.70 -6.73
C VAL A 107 -34.61 -0.55 -7.29
N CYS A 108 -35.00 -1.71 -6.74
CA CYS A 108 -34.58 -3.00 -7.24
C CYS A 108 -35.33 -3.37 -8.53
N VAL A 109 -34.62 -3.93 -9.51
CA VAL A 109 -35.13 -4.38 -10.81
C VAL A 109 -34.56 -5.74 -11.18
N SER A 110 -35.25 -6.48 -12.03
CA SER A 110 -34.82 -7.81 -12.52
C SER A 110 -33.74 -7.71 -13.61
N LYS A 111 -33.71 -6.61 -14.38
CA LYS A 111 -32.74 -6.38 -15.46
C LYS A 111 -32.40 -4.89 -15.60
N CYS A 112 -31.14 -4.58 -15.88
CA CYS A 112 -30.72 -3.20 -16.17
C CYS A 112 -31.27 -2.71 -17.52
N PRO A 113 -31.63 -1.42 -17.66
CA PRO A 113 -32.07 -0.86 -18.93
C PRO A 113 -31.00 -0.96 -20.02
N THR A 114 -31.40 -1.39 -21.22
CA THR A 114 -30.49 -1.60 -22.35
C THR A 114 -30.50 -0.48 -23.40
N LYS A 115 -31.49 0.43 -23.32
CA LYS A 115 -31.68 1.53 -24.29
C LYS A 115 -31.84 2.86 -23.57
N ASN A 116 -31.43 3.92 -24.24
CA ASN A 116 -31.68 5.29 -23.83
C ASN A 116 -33.09 5.69 -24.28
N GLU A 117 -34.00 5.94 -23.34
CA GLU A 117 -35.38 6.32 -23.66
C GLU A 117 -36.00 7.14 -22.53
N ALA A 118 -36.97 7.99 -22.85
CA ALA A 118 -37.72 8.73 -21.83
C ALA A 118 -38.64 7.79 -21.05
N GLY A 119 -38.86 8.07 -19.76
CA GLY A 119 -39.72 7.27 -18.90
C GLY A 119 -41.16 7.14 -19.42
N THR A 120 -41.67 8.19 -20.07
CA THR A 120 -43.00 8.24 -20.70
C THR A 120 -43.12 7.40 -21.97
N SER A 121 -42.00 7.00 -22.58
CA SER A 121 -41.97 6.28 -23.87
C SER A 121 -42.15 4.76 -23.73
N ARG A 122 -42.05 4.22 -22.50
CA ARG A 122 -42.34 2.80 -22.22
C ARG A 122 -43.82 2.55 -21.98
N ASP A 123 -44.24 1.31 -22.23
CA ASP A 123 -45.54 0.81 -21.81
C ASP A 123 -45.65 0.84 -20.28
N ALA A 124 -46.86 1.05 -19.77
CA ALA A 124 -47.11 1.23 -18.33
C ALA A 124 -46.59 0.05 -17.48
N ALA A 125 -46.60 -1.17 -18.03
CA ALA A 125 -46.10 -2.37 -17.37
C ALA A 125 -44.57 -2.42 -17.22
N ASP A 126 -43.83 -1.76 -18.11
CA ASP A 126 -42.36 -1.80 -18.17
C ASP A 126 -41.69 -0.58 -17.51
N MET A 127 -42.51 0.32 -16.96
CA MET A 127 -42.02 1.47 -16.20
C MET A 127 -41.49 1.02 -14.83
N ILE A 128 -40.29 1.48 -14.51
CA ILE A 128 -39.66 1.25 -13.20
C ILE A 128 -40.18 2.33 -12.24
N CYS A 129 -40.96 1.91 -11.26
CA CYS A 129 -41.60 2.77 -10.27
C CYS A 129 -41.33 2.30 -8.84
N LYS A 130 -41.66 3.15 -7.87
CA LYS A 130 -41.61 2.81 -6.45
C LYS A 130 -42.54 1.63 -6.12
N PRO A 131 -42.21 0.82 -5.10
CA PRO A 131 -43.06 -0.28 -4.66
C PRO A 131 -44.49 0.16 -4.38
N GLY A 132 -45.48 -0.58 -4.89
CA GLY A 132 -46.91 -0.27 -4.71
C GLY A 132 -47.52 0.70 -5.73
N VAL A 133 -46.71 1.32 -6.61
CA VAL A 133 -47.20 2.20 -7.68
C VAL A 133 -47.42 1.39 -8.95
N VAL A 134 -48.67 1.35 -9.43
CA VAL A 134 -49.03 0.70 -10.71
C VAL A 134 -49.36 1.78 -11.73
N PRO A 135 -48.54 1.95 -12.79
CA PRO A 135 -48.80 2.92 -13.84
C PRO A 135 -50.01 2.50 -14.69
N LYS A 136 -50.76 3.48 -15.18
CA LYS A 136 -51.81 3.27 -16.20
C LYS A 136 -51.27 3.71 -17.55
N ASP A 137 -51.76 3.09 -18.63
CA ASP A 137 -51.36 3.41 -20.01
C ASP A 137 -52.03 4.69 -20.55
N ASN A 138 -51.84 5.79 -19.81
CA ASN A 138 -52.30 7.12 -20.16
C ASN A 138 -51.12 8.08 -20.01
N LEU A 139 -50.83 8.86 -21.06
CA LEU A 139 -49.68 9.77 -21.10
C LEU A 139 -49.71 10.79 -19.95
N ASN A 140 -50.89 11.31 -19.61
CA ASN A 140 -51.03 12.29 -18.52
C ASN A 140 -50.76 11.64 -17.15
N ASP A 141 -51.18 10.39 -16.96
CA ASP A 141 -50.93 9.65 -15.72
C ASP A 141 -49.44 9.30 -15.59
N LYS A 142 -48.80 8.85 -16.68
CA LYS A 142 -47.34 8.61 -16.73
C LYS A 142 -46.54 9.87 -16.40
N LEU A 143 -46.91 11.01 -16.99
CA LEU A 143 -46.30 12.31 -16.71
C LEU A 143 -46.49 12.74 -15.26
N THR A 144 -47.67 12.49 -14.69
CA THR A 144 -47.98 12.82 -13.28
C THR A 144 -47.12 11.99 -12.35
N LEU A 145 -47.03 10.68 -12.58
CA LEU A 145 -46.19 9.78 -11.78
C LEU A 145 -44.69 10.11 -11.85
N ILE A 146 -44.21 10.57 -13.00
CA ILE A 146 -42.82 11.02 -13.16
C ILE A 146 -42.59 12.35 -12.44
N LYS A 147 -43.53 13.32 -12.56
CA LYS A 147 -43.45 14.62 -11.87
C LYS A 147 -43.50 14.49 -10.35
N GLU A 148 -44.32 13.56 -9.85
CA GLU A 148 -44.40 13.22 -8.43
C GLU A 148 -43.21 12.37 -7.93
N GLY A 149 -42.22 12.09 -8.79
CA GLY A 149 -41.04 11.30 -8.43
C GLY A 149 -41.37 9.86 -8.01
N LYS A 150 -42.50 9.32 -8.47
CA LYS A 150 -42.95 7.93 -8.22
C LYS A 150 -42.37 6.95 -9.23
N CYS A 151 -42.02 7.41 -10.42
CA CYS A 151 -41.40 6.61 -11.49
C CYS A 151 -40.14 7.27 -12.07
N VAL A 152 -39.28 6.46 -12.68
CA VAL A 152 -38.01 6.91 -13.30
C VAL A 152 -38.29 7.85 -14.49
N PRO A 153 -37.68 9.04 -14.56
CA PRO A 153 -37.94 10.03 -15.63
C PRO A 153 -37.31 9.67 -16.98
N TYR A 154 -36.18 8.97 -16.99
CA TYR A 154 -35.47 8.53 -18.18
C TYR A 154 -34.61 7.30 -17.89
N TYR A 155 -34.43 6.43 -18.88
CA TYR A 155 -33.58 5.26 -18.79
C TYR A 155 -32.28 5.50 -19.57
N LEU A 156 -31.17 5.08 -18.99
CA LEU A 156 -29.87 5.06 -19.65
C LEU A 156 -29.44 3.61 -19.87
N ALA A 157 -28.92 3.31 -21.05
CA ALA A 157 -28.29 2.05 -21.37
C ALA A 157 -27.16 1.79 -20.36
N SER A 158 -27.28 0.71 -19.60
CA SER A 158 -26.44 0.43 -18.45
C SER A 158 -26.12 -1.05 -18.32
N SER A 159 -24.95 -1.32 -17.76
CA SER A 159 -24.47 -2.67 -17.46
C SER A 159 -24.46 -2.89 -15.94
N PRO A 160 -24.69 -4.14 -15.48
CA PRO A 160 -24.63 -4.45 -14.07
C PRO A 160 -23.17 -4.46 -13.58
N VAL A 161 -22.81 -3.56 -12.66
CA VAL A 161 -21.53 -3.54 -11.95
C VAL A 161 -21.82 -3.64 -10.46
N LEU A 162 -21.34 -4.70 -9.80
CA LEU A 162 -21.66 -5.01 -8.39
C LEU A 162 -23.17 -4.89 -8.07
N PHE A 163 -24.01 -5.53 -8.91
CA PHE A 163 -25.48 -5.47 -8.83
C PHE A 163 -26.10 -4.07 -8.97
N ARG A 164 -25.36 -3.04 -9.40
CA ARG A 164 -25.87 -1.70 -9.69
C ARG A 164 -25.87 -1.44 -11.20
N CYS A 165 -26.91 -0.80 -11.72
CA CYS A 165 -26.98 -0.43 -13.12
C CYS A 165 -26.20 0.87 -13.35
N VAL A 166 -25.00 0.76 -13.95
CA VAL A 166 -24.11 1.89 -14.23
C VAL A 166 -24.14 2.20 -15.75
N PRO A 167 -24.42 3.44 -16.16
CA PRO A 167 -24.43 3.82 -17.58
C PRO A 167 -23.07 3.62 -18.23
N SER A 168 -23.07 3.20 -19.50
CA SER A 168 -21.87 2.98 -20.32
C SER A 168 -21.04 4.25 -20.62
N LEU A 169 -21.46 5.42 -20.15
CA LEU A 169 -20.73 6.69 -20.26
C LEU A 169 -19.55 6.80 -19.30
N VAL A 170 -19.40 5.85 -18.37
CA VAL A 170 -18.28 5.72 -17.44
C VAL A 170 -17.55 4.43 -17.79
N ASP A 171 -16.39 4.53 -18.41
CA ASP A 171 -15.60 3.40 -18.92
C ASP A 171 -14.85 2.68 -17.78
N LEU A 172 -15.61 2.14 -16.82
CA LEU A 172 -15.11 1.37 -15.66
C LEU A 172 -15.24 -0.15 -15.86
N ASN A 173 -15.86 -0.57 -16.97
CA ASN A 173 -16.17 -1.99 -17.25
C ASN A 173 -14.89 -2.82 -17.50
N SER A 174 -13.81 -2.21 -17.98
CA SER A 174 -12.55 -2.91 -18.24
C SER A 174 -11.78 -3.36 -16.98
N VAL A 175 -12.06 -2.75 -15.82
CA VAL A 175 -11.36 -3.06 -14.56
C VAL A 175 -12.08 -4.14 -13.74
N PHE A 176 -13.41 -4.17 -13.79
CA PHE A 176 -14.21 -5.06 -12.91
C PHE A 176 -14.72 -6.33 -13.57
N ASP A 177 -14.78 -6.41 -14.90
CA ASP A 177 -15.19 -7.66 -15.59
C ASP A 177 -14.18 -8.81 -15.40
N SER A 178 -12.94 -8.51 -14.97
CA SER A 178 -12.00 -9.54 -14.50
C SER A 178 -12.30 -10.08 -13.10
N ALA A 179 -13.07 -9.37 -12.27
CA ALA A 179 -13.19 -9.68 -10.84
C ALA A 179 -14.45 -10.49 -10.46
N THR A 180 -15.55 -10.44 -11.23
CA THR A 180 -16.84 -10.93 -10.69
C THR A 180 -17.70 -11.83 -11.57
N ASN A 181 -17.33 -12.20 -12.81
CA ASN A 181 -18.26 -12.95 -13.68
C ASN A 181 -17.69 -14.13 -14.50
N LYS A 182 -16.74 -14.87 -13.93
CA LYS A 182 -16.59 -16.28 -14.30
C LYS A 182 -16.84 -17.15 -13.07
N ASN A 183 -17.84 -18.04 -13.16
CA ASN A 183 -17.95 -19.18 -12.26
C ASN A 183 -16.60 -19.86 -12.25
N VAL A 184 -15.90 -19.79 -11.12
CA VAL A 184 -14.58 -20.37 -10.93
C VAL A 184 -14.71 -21.88 -11.15
N SER A 185 -14.32 -22.35 -12.33
CA SER A 185 -14.26 -23.76 -12.67
C SER A 185 -13.15 -24.40 -11.84
N LYS A 186 -13.37 -25.63 -11.36
CA LYS A 186 -12.34 -26.45 -10.69
C LYS A 186 -11.04 -26.55 -11.53
N SER A 187 -11.16 -26.53 -12.86
CA SER A 187 -10.02 -26.51 -13.78
C SER A 187 -9.20 -25.21 -13.73
N SER A 188 -9.83 -24.06 -13.51
CA SER A 188 -9.14 -22.76 -13.39
C SER A 188 -8.40 -22.64 -12.05
N VAL A 189 -8.93 -23.26 -10.99
CA VAL A 189 -8.24 -23.36 -9.69
C VAL A 189 -7.03 -24.29 -9.79
N GLU A 190 -7.15 -25.44 -10.47
CA GLU A 190 -6.04 -26.37 -10.68
C GLU A 190 -4.93 -25.76 -11.57
N GLN A 191 -5.27 -25.02 -12.63
CA GLN A 191 -4.30 -24.27 -13.43
C GLN A 191 -3.67 -23.11 -12.66
N GLY A 192 -4.44 -22.43 -11.80
CA GLY A 192 -3.93 -21.38 -10.90
C GLY A 192 -2.93 -21.95 -9.89
N ILE A 193 -3.25 -23.06 -9.23
CA ILE A 193 -2.35 -23.76 -8.30
C ILE A 193 -1.09 -24.24 -9.03
N GLY A 194 -1.22 -24.80 -10.24
CA GLY A 194 -0.09 -25.16 -11.09
C GLY A 194 0.81 -23.96 -11.41
N GLY A 195 0.22 -22.82 -11.77
CA GLY A 195 0.94 -21.56 -11.99
C GLY A 195 1.65 -21.04 -10.74
N PHE A 196 1.03 -21.13 -9.56
CA PHE A 196 1.67 -20.77 -8.29
C PHE A 196 2.86 -21.68 -7.96
N VAL A 197 2.73 -22.98 -8.18
CA VAL A 197 3.83 -23.92 -7.96
C VAL A 197 4.98 -23.66 -8.93
N ILE A 198 4.69 -23.44 -10.21
CA ILE A 198 5.71 -23.08 -11.21
C ILE A 198 6.37 -21.74 -10.87
N SER A 199 5.61 -20.73 -10.45
CA SER A 199 6.12 -19.45 -9.97
C SER A 199 7.04 -19.62 -8.75
N MET A 200 6.66 -20.45 -7.79
CA MET A 200 7.47 -20.74 -6.60
C MET A 200 8.78 -21.45 -6.97
N VAL A 201 8.72 -22.40 -7.91
CA VAL A 201 9.92 -23.10 -8.43
C VAL A 201 10.81 -22.14 -9.20
N LEU A 202 10.26 -21.31 -10.08
CA LEU A 202 11.02 -20.30 -10.83
C LEU A 202 11.65 -19.25 -9.91
N ALA A 203 10.93 -18.82 -8.86
CA ALA A 203 11.49 -17.95 -7.83
C ALA A 203 12.64 -18.65 -7.11
N PHE A 204 12.49 -19.92 -6.71
CA PHE A 204 13.55 -20.68 -6.06
C PHE A 204 14.77 -20.88 -6.97
N VAL A 205 14.55 -21.15 -8.25
CA VAL A 205 15.60 -21.23 -9.27
C VAL A 205 16.29 -19.88 -9.45
N TYR A 206 15.55 -18.77 -9.51
CA TYR A 206 16.12 -17.43 -9.55
C TYR A 206 17.00 -17.15 -8.32
N ILE A 207 16.55 -17.54 -7.12
CA ILE A 207 17.33 -17.43 -5.88
C ILE A 207 18.64 -18.20 -5.99
N ILE A 208 18.59 -19.45 -6.48
CA ILE A 208 19.80 -20.25 -6.68
C ILE A 208 20.71 -19.61 -7.74
N ILE A 209 20.14 -19.10 -8.83
CA ILE A 209 20.88 -18.41 -9.88
C ILE A 209 21.56 -17.16 -9.33
N THR A 210 20.92 -16.41 -8.42
CA THR A 210 21.54 -15.24 -7.79
C THR A 210 22.81 -15.60 -7.01
N ARG A 211 22.95 -16.83 -6.52
CA ARG A 211 24.20 -17.28 -5.87
C ARG A 211 25.42 -17.22 -6.80
N TRP A 212 25.23 -17.50 -8.08
CA TRP A 212 26.31 -17.60 -9.07
C TRP A 212 26.44 -16.34 -9.92
N ILE A 213 25.32 -15.64 -10.12
CA ILE A 213 25.26 -14.46 -10.99
C ILE A 213 25.17 -13.18 -10.18
N ALA A 214 25.12 -13.17 -8.84
CA ALA A 214 25.03 -11.91 -8.06
C ALA A 214 26.09 -10.87 -8.46
N GLY A 215 27.36 -11.27 -8.54
CA GLY A 215 28.44 -10.38 -8.97
C GLY A 215 28.24 -9.85 -10.40
N PRO A 216 28.16 -10.72 -11.42
CA PRO A 216 27.88 -10.31 -12.80
C PRO A 216 26.58 -9.54 -12.98
N LEU A 217 25.53 -9.87 -12.23
CA LEU A 217 24.22 -9.21 -12.26
C LEU A 217 24.33 -7.80 -11.69
N ILE A 218 25.05 -7.59 -10.59
CA ILE A 218 25.33 -6.26 -10.07
C ILE A 218 26.11 -5.45 -11.12
N TRP A 219 27.19 -5.99 -11.67
CA TRP A 219 27.95 -5.29 -12.71
C TRP A 219 27.12 -5.01 -13.97
N PHE A 220 26.31 -5.99 -14.41
CA PHE A 220 25.40 -5.82 -15.54
C PHE A 220 24.35 -4.75 -15.26
N THR A 221 23.75 -4.71 -14.06
CA THR A 221 22.78 -3.67 -13.70
C THR A 221 23.43 -2.29 -13.67
N ILE A 222 24.65 -2.18 -13.13
CA ILE A 222 25.44 -0.94 -13.16
C ILE A 222 25.68 -0.51 -14.61
N ILE A 223 26.21 -1.41 -15.45
CA ILE A 223 26.48 -1.13 -16.87
C ILE A 223 25.20 -0.77 -17.62
N ALA A 224 24.11 -1.50 -17.41
CA ALA A 224 22.82 -1.27 -18.05
C ALA A 224 22.24 0.10 -17.67
N VAL A 225 22.40 0.54 -16.42
CA VAL A 225 22.01 1.91 -16.02
C VAL A 225 22.85 2.95 -16.72
N PHE A 226 24.17 2.81 -16.72
CA PHE A 226 25.03 3.75 -17.44
C PHE A 226 24.66 3.79 -18.93
N ALA A 227 24.39 2.64 -19.55
CA ALA A 227 23.95 2.55 -20.94
C ALA A 227 22.58 3.23 -21.16
N LEU A 228 21.60 3.00 -20.29
CA LEU A 228 20.27 3.60 -20.37
C LEU A 228 20.29 5.11 -20.12
N LEU A 229 21.11 5.59 -19.18
CA LEU A 229 21.27 7.03 -18.93
C LEU A 229 21.94 7.71 -20.13
N VAL A 230 23.00 7.10 -20.68
CA VAL A 230 23.67 7.60 -21.89
C VAL A 230 22.73 7.58 -23.10
N PHE A 231 21.97 6.49 -23.28
CA PHE A 231 20.98 6.38 -24.35
C PHE A 231 19.84 7.39 -24.18
N GLY A 232 19.32 7.57 -22.96
CA GLY A 232 18.30 8.56 -22.63
C GLY A 232 18.78 9.99 -22.89
N MET A 233 20.02 10.32 -22.51
CA MET A 233 20.65 11.61 -22.85
C MET A 233 20.76 11.80 -24.36
N TYR A 234 21.17 10.76 -25.09
CA TYR A 234 21.26 10.79 -26.55
C TYR A 234 19.88 11.01 -27.20
N CYS A 235 18.85 10.27 -26.78
CA CYS A 235 17.48 10.43 -27.27
C CYS A 235 16.92 11.84 -26.98
N CYS A 236 17.10 12.33 -25.75
CA CYS A 236 16.66 13.68 -25.37
C CYS A 236 17.36 14.76 -26.21
N PHE A 237 18.68 14.62 -26.42
CA PHE A 237 19.45 15.56 -27.24
C PHE A 237 19.06 15.50 -28.72
N SER A 238 18.88 14.30 -29.26
CA SER A 238 18.43 14.08 -30.65
C SER A 238 17.06 14.72 -30.89
N LYS A 239 16.09 14.49 -29.99
CA LYS A 239 14.75 15.05 -30.10
C LYS A 239 14.72 16.57 -29.88
N TYR A 240 15.53 17.08 -28.94
CA TYR A 240 15.74 18.52 -28.76
C TYR A 240 16.25 19.18 -30.05
N LYS A 241 17.23 18.57 -30.71
CA LYS A 241 17.82 19.09 -31.96
C LYS A 241 16.80 19.06 -33.10
N GLU A 242 16.05 17.97 -33.26
CA GLU A 242 14.97 17.85 -34.26
C GLU A 242 13.89 18.93 -34.07
N LEU A 243 13.45 19.17 -32.83
CA LEU A 243 12.44 20.18 -32.51
C LEU A 243 12.97 21.63 -32.60
N LYS A 244 14.27 21.83 -32.36
CA LYS A 244 14.96 23.11 -32.54
C LYS A 244 15.10 23.45 -34.03
N ASP A 245 15.50 22.48 -34.84
CA ASP A 245 15.78 22.68 -36.27
C ASP A 245 14.49 22.74 -37.10
N SER A 246 13.41 22.07 -36.67
CA SER A 246 12.11 22.09 -37.36
C SER A 246 11.24 23.32 -37.08
N GLY A 247 11.59 24.16 -36.09
CA GLY A 247 10.83 25.37 -35.74
C GLY A 247 9.40 25.15 -35.24
N LYS A 248 8.96 23.90 -35.05
CA LYS A 248 7.59 23.51 -34.62
C LYS A 248 7.38 23.45 -33.11
N SER A 249 8.36 23.88 -32.32
CA SER A 249 8.30 23.80 -30.86
C SER A 249 7.25 24.75 -30.27
N LYS A 250 6.34 24.21 -29.45
CA LYS A 250 5.38 24.99 -28.68
C LYS A 250 5.96 25.38 -27.31
N THR A 251 5.59 26.56 -26.80
CA THR A 251 5.94 27.02 -25.45
C THR A 251 5.27 26.15 -24.39
N LEU A 252 5.98 25.92 -23.27
CA LEU A 252 5.56 25.04 -22.19
C LEU A 252 4.34 25.64 -21.44
N GLU A 253 3.17 25.04 -21.62
CA GLU A 253 1.97 25.31 -20.82
C GLU A 253 1.60 24.08 -19.99
N PHE A 254 1.26 24.27 -18.72
CA PHE A 254 0.86 23.17 -17.83
C PHE A 254 -0.49 22.61 -18.28
N THR A 255 -0.53 21.35 -18.70
CA THR A 255 -1.72 20.69 -19.27
C THR A 255 -1.75 19.22 -18.86
N ALA A 256 -2.94 18.60 -18.81
CA ALA A 256 -3.07 17.19 -18.48
C ALA A 256 -2.80 16.25 -19.69
N ASP A 257 -2.61 16.83 -20.88
CA ASP A 257 -2.37 16.10 -22.12
C ASP A 257 -0.87 15.80 -22.30
N LEU A 258 -0.48 14.56 -22.03
CA LEU A 258 0.91 14.10 -22.08
C LEU A 258 1.55 14.26 -23.47
N SER A 259 0.74 14.25 -24.54
CA SER A 259 1.23 14.40 -25.91
C SER A 259 1.90 15.75 -26.16
N LYS A 260 1.44 16.81 -25.47
CA LYS A 260 1.95 18.19 -25.62
C LYS A 260 3.35 18.38 -25.02
N TYR A 261 3.71 17.58 -24.01
CA TYR A 261 5.06 17.57 -23.44
C TYR A 261 6.08 16.96 -24.41
N GLY A 262 5.64 16.04 -25.28
CA GLY A 262 6.48 15.44 -26.33
C GLY A 262 6.87 16.40 -27.45
N ASP A 263 6.08 17.46 -27.67
CA ASP A 263 6.27 18.44 -28.75
C ASP A 263 7.09 19.69 -28.33
N SER A 264 7.43 19.83 -27.04
CA SER A 264 8.19 20.98 -26.52
C SER A 264 9.70 20.69 -26.44
N LYS A 265 10.52 21.50 -27.12
CA LYS A 265 11.99 21.38 -27.04
C LYS A 265 12.52 21.66 -25.63
N GLU A 266 11.86 22.52 -24.86
CA GLU A 266 12.22 22.85 -23.48
C GLU A 266 12.09 21.64 -22.55
N THR A 267 11.09 20.78 -22.79
CA THR A 267 10.88 19.53 -22.04
C THR A 267 12.04 18.56 -22.24
N TRP A 268 12.43 18.32 -23.51
CA TRP A 268 13.55 17.42 -23.82
C TRP A 268 14.90 17.95 -23.35
N LEU A 269 15.10 19.28 -23.38
CA LEU A 269 16.30 19.91 -22.82
C LEU A 269 16.35 19.78 -21.29
N ALA A 270 15.22 19.95 -20.60
CA ALA A 270 15.14 19.79 -19.15
C ALA A 270 15.37 18.33 -18.72
N LEU A 271 14.75 17.37 -19.41
CA LEU A 271 14.96 15.94 -19.20
C LEU A 271 16.42 15.53 -19.46
N GLY A 272 17.03 16.01 -20.54
CA GLY A 272 18.44 15.74 -20.83
C GLY A 272 19.39 16.28 -19.75
N LYS A 273 19.14 17.49 -19.24
CA LYS A 273 19.91 18.08 -18.12
C LYS A 273 19.73 17.30 -16.82
N TYR A 274 18.50 16.85 -16.53
CA TYR A 274 18.21 16.02 -15.36
C TYR A 274 18.95 14.67 -15.41
N LEU A 275 18.95 14.00 -16.57
CA LEU A 275 19.69 12.75 -16.77
C LEU A 275 21.22 12.95 -16.66
N SER A 276 21.74 14.11 -17.07
CA SER A 276 23.16 14.48 -16.90
C SER A 276 23.54 14.69 -15.43
N LEU A 277 22.68 15.37 -14.65
CA LEU A 277 22.89 15.57 -13.21
C LEU A 277 22.86 14.24 -12.43
N LEU A 278 21.97 13.33 -12.81
CA LEU A 278 21.94 11.96 -12.27
C LEU A 278 23.25 11.20 -12.56
N MET A 279 23.80 11.34 -13.78
CA MET A 279 25.08 10.74 -14.16
C MET A 279 26.27 11.29 -13.36
N GLU A 280 26.28 12.59 -13.06
CA GLU A 280 27.31 13.24 -12.25
C GLU A 280 27.22 12.82 -10.78
N GLY A 281 26.00 12.72 -10.23
CA GLY A 281 25.76 12.19 -8.88
C GLY A 281 26.25 10.76 -8.68
N LEU A 282 26.12 9.90 -9.71
CA LEU A 282 26.61 8.52 -9.68
C LEU A 282 28.14 8.40 -9.71
N HIS A 283 28.86 9.41 -10.21
CA HIS A 283 30.33 9.42 -10.26
C HIS A 283 31.00 9.95 -8.97
N GLY A 284 30.23 10.39 -7.98
CA GLY A 284 30.76 10.78 -6.66
C GLY A 284 31.64 12.04 -6.66
N ARG A 285 31.67 12.83 -7.73
CA ARG A 285 32.29 14.16 -7.74
C ARG A 285 31.23 15.21 -7.43
N GLY A 286 30.98 15.44 -6.13
CA GLY A 286 30.15 16.56 -5.70
C GLY A 286 30.91 17.87 -5.87
N GLU A 287 30.57 18.67 -6.89
CA GLU A 287 30.81 20.11 -6.84
C GLU A 287 29.53 20.84 -6.39
N PRO A 288 29.64 21.94 -5.61
CA PRO A 288 28.49 22.62 -5.03
C PRO A 288 27.63 23.33 -6.08
N ILE A 289 26.31 23.26 -5.87
CA ILE A 289 25.19 23.78 -6.69
C ILE A 289 25.20 25.33 -6.83
N SER A 290 26.23 26.04 -6.40
CA SER A 290 26.26 27.51 -6.36
C SER A 290 26.62 28.21 -7.68
N LYS A 291 26.62 27.51 -8.83
CA LYS A 291 27.02 28.09 -10.12
C LYS A 291 25.87 28.28 -11.13
N TYR A 292 24.64 27.97 -10.72
CA TYR A 292 23.44 28.10 -11.57
C TYR A 292 22.37 28.98 -10.92
N ASP A 293 22.74 30.19 -10.49
CA ASP A 293 21.78 31.23 -10.12
C ASP A 293 21.22 31.89 -11.40
N GLY A 294 20.02 31.47 -11.81
CA GLY A 294 19.35 32.12 -12.94
C GLY A 294 17.98 31.57 -13.32
N ILE A 295 17.52 30.46 -12.74
CA ILE A 295 16.17 29.94 -13.00
C ILE A 295 15.58 29.59 -11.65
N GLY A 296 14.47 30.23 -11.29
CA GLY A 296 13.75 29.98 -10.05
C GLY A 296 13.29 28.53 -9.99
N TRP A 297 14.05 27.68 -9.31
CA TRP A 297 13.65 26.34 -8.93
C TRP A 297 13.12 26.39 -7.50
N GLU A 298 11.87 25.96 -7.29
CA GLU A 298 11.48 25.49 -5.98
C GLU A 298 12.23 24.17 -5.69
N PRO A 299 12.74 23.95 -4.47
CA PRO A 299 13.54 22.78 -4.15
C PRO A 299 12.75 21.47 -4.33
N ILE A 300 13.38 20.51 -5.01
CA ILE A 300 12.90 19.14 -5.29
C ILE A 300 12.69 18.30 -4.01
N SER A 301 13.06 18.81 -2.83
CA SER A 301 12.74 18.17 -1.54
C SER A 301 11.24 18.02 -1.25
N LYS A 302 10.37 18.57 -2.11
CA LYS A 302 8.91 18.40 -2.05
C LYS A 302 8.37 17.22 -2.86
N TYR A 303 9.15 16.65 -3.79
CA TYR A 303 8.70 15.62 -4.74
C TYR A 303 9.36 14.25 -4.56
N ASP A 304 10.37 14.14 -3.69
CA ASP A 304 11.10 12.89 -3.42
C ASP A 304 10.33 11.90 -2.50
N GLY A 305 9.03 12.14 -2.29
CA GLY A 305 8.18 11.38 -1.35
C GLY A 305 7.18 10.41 -1.98
N ILE A 306 7.07 10.32 -3.32
CA ILE A 306 5.88 9.71 -3.95
C ILE A 306 6.11 8.25 -4.39
N GLY A 307 7.35 7.78 -4.59
CA GLY A 307 7.60 6.44 -5.14
C GLY A 307 7.65 5.28 -4.12
N GLU A 308 8.23 5.52 -2.94
CA GLU A 308 8.56 4.44 -2.00
C GLU A 308 7.62 4.35 -0.78
N ASP A 309 6.94 5.45 -0.45
CA ASP A 309 6.03 5.55 0.70
C ASP A 309 4.58 5.22 0.39
N GLU A 310 4.10 5.54 -0.82
CA GLU A 310 2.75 5.14 -1.25
C GLU A 310 2.60 3.61 -1.40
N MET A 311 3.73 2.88 -1.46
CA MET A 311 3.70 1.46 -1.73
C MET A 311 3.96 0.57 -0.50
N LYS A 312 4.61 1.09 0.55
CA LYS A 312 4.50 0.48 1.89
C LYS A 312 3.04 0.52 2.39
N LEU A 313 2.27 1.51 1.92
CA LEU A 313 0.82 1.57 2.00
C LEU A 313 0.10 0.41 1.26
N ASN A 314 0.73 -0.25 0.29
CA ASN A 314 0.14 -1.34 -0.48
C ASN A 314 0.22 -2.72 0.23
N ARG A 315 1.24 -2.93 1.09
CA ARG A 315 1.25 -4.05 2.08
C ARG A 315 0.18 -3.85 3.14
N ILE A 316 0.00 -2.60 3.51
CA ILE A 316 -1.12 -2.15 4.33
C ILE A 316 -2.44 -2.42 3.60
N ARG A 317 -2.56 -2.13 2.30
CA ARG A 317 -3.76 -2.37 1.49
C ARG A 317 -4.15 -3.85 1.38
N ILE A 318 -3.21 -4.76 1.12
CA ILE A 318 -3.47 -6.22 1.09
C ILE A 318 -3.89 -6.74 2.48
N ALA A 319 -3.32 -6.19 3.55
CA ALA A 319 -3.74 -6.51 4.92
C ALA A 319 -5.06 -5.83 5.34
N VAL A 320 -5.36 -4.66 4.78
CA VAL A 320 -6.66 -3.97 4.86
C VAL A 320 -7.72 -4.74 4.09
N GLU A 321 -7.35 -5.48 3.02
CA GLU A 321 -8.26 -6.38 2.31
C GLU A 321 -8.57 -7.64 3.16
N LEU A 322 -7.59 -8.22 3.86
CA LEU A 322 -7.78 -9.40 4.73
C LEU A 322 -8.56 -9.12 6.04
N ILE A 323 -8.57 -7.87 6.50
CA ILE A 323 -9.25 -7.45 7.75
C ILE A 323 -10.41 -6.47 7.48
N GLY A 324 -10.53 -6.02 6.23
CA GLY A 324 -11.67 -5.31 5.70
C GLY A 324 -12.95 -6.07 6.03
N GLU A 325 -12.92 -7.40 6.07
CA GLU A 325 -14.06 -8.23 6.45
C GLU A 325 -14.65 -7.87 7.83
N ALA A 326 -13.90 -7.93 8.94
CA ALA A 326 -14.44 -7.59 10.26
C ALA A 326 -14.85 -6.12 10.38
N SER A 327 -14.11 -5.22 9.73
CA SER A 327 -14.41 -3.79 9.65
C SER A 327 -15.69 -3.52 8.85
N ASN A 328 -15.91 -4.31 7.79
CA ASN A 328 -17.09 -4.32 6.94
C ASN A 328 -18.30 -4.84 7.71
N TYR A 329 -18.17 -5.98 8.42
CA TYR A 329 -19.22 -6.49 9.30
C TYR A 329 -19.61 -5.45 10.35
N LEU A 330 -18.64 -4.82 11.01
CA LEU A 330 -18.88 -3.70 11.92
C LEU A 330 -19.59 -2.54 11.21
N ALA A 331 -19.17 -2.13 10.02
CA ALA A 331 -19.81 -1.06 9.25
C ALA A 331 -21.27 -1.35 8.85
N THR A 332 -21.73 -2.61 8.88
CA THR A 332 -23.14 -2.97 8.64
C THR A 332 -24.05 -2.78 9.86
N ASN A 333 -23.47 -2.50 11.04
CA ASN A 333 -24.19 -2.30 12.29
C ASN A 333 -24.68 -0.85 12.41
N GLY A 334 -25.86 -0.57 11.88
CA GLY A 334 -26.50 0.73 12.03
C GLY A 334 -28.02 0.66 11.90
N VAL A 335 -28.70 1.65 12.49
CA VAL A 335 -30.15 1.81 12.37
C VAL A 335 -30.44 2.65 11.12
N PRO A 336 -31.33 2.23 10.21
CA PRO A 336 -31.62 3.02 9.01
C PRO A 336 -32.18 4.40 9.37
N GLN A 337 -31.66 5.45 8.75
CA GLN A 337 -32.15 6.82 8.86
C GLN A 337 -32.86 7.24 7.59
N TYR A 338 -34.12 7.61 7.74
CA TYR A 338 -34.93 8.10 6.64
C TYR A 338 -35.13 9.62 6.77
N LYS A 339 -35.03 10.32 5.65
CA LYS A 339 -35.31 11.76 5.58
C LYS A 339 -36.24 12.09 4.43
N VAL A 340 -36.97 13.19 4.59
CA VAL A 340 -37.82 13.73 3.55
C VAL A 340 -36.94 14.32 2.44
N SER A 341 -37.23 13.90 1.21
CA SER A 341 -36.80 14.55 -0.02
C SER A 341 -37.97 15.39 -0.54
N ASN A 342 -37.83 16.71 -0.48
CA ASN A 342 -38.85 17.65 -0.94
C ASN A 342 -38.83 17.79 -2.48
N LEU A 343 -40.01 17.90 -3.08
CA LEU A 343 -40.19 18.37 -4.45
C LEU A 343 -40.84 19.77 -4.44
N PRO A 344 -40.37 20.72 -5.28
CA PRO A 344 -41.02 22.02 -5.42
C PRO A 344 -42.48 21.79 -5.84
N ASP A 345 -43.43 22.42 -5.14
CA ASP A 345 -44.90 22.28 -5.25
C ASP A 345 -45.58 21.23 -4.33
N ASP A 346 -44.94 20.81 -3.24
CA ASP A 346 -45.58 19.92 -2.26
C ASP A 346 -46.69 20.63 -1.42
N PRO A 347 -47.91 20.05 -1.32
CA PRO A 347 -49.04 20.68 -0.62
C PRO A 347 -48.86 20.81 0.90
N TYR A 348 -47.89 20.09 1.50
CA TYR A 348 -47.63 20.10 2.94
C TYR A 348 -46.39 20.92 3.31
N ASN A 349 -45.71 21.58 2.36
CA ASN A 349 -44.50 22.37 2.59
C ASN A 349 -43.44 21.64 3.45
N LEU A 350 -43.25 20.34 3.20
CA LEU A 350 -42.34 19.52 4.00
C LEU A 350 -40.90 20.00 3.86
N THR A 351 -40.17 20.17 4.97
CA THR A 351 -38.78 20.65 4.89
C THR A 351 -37.84 19.52 4.49
N ASP A 352 -37.04 19.76 3.45
CA ASP A 352 -36.01 18.83 2.97
C ASP A 352 -35.03 18.46 4.10
N GLY A 353 -34.71 17.17 4.21
CA GLY A 353 -33.75 16.68 5.20
C GLY A 353 -34.28 16.45 6.61
N THR A 354 -35.59 16.67 6.86
CA THR A 354 -36.25 16.30 8.14
C THR A 354 -36.44 14.79 8.26
N THR A 355 -36.39 14.24 9.48
CA THR A 355 -36.56 12.80 9.72
C THR A 355 -38.00 12.35 9.49
N CYS A 356 -38.17 11.21 8.82
CA CYS A 356 -39.47 10.61 8.53
C CYS A 356 -39.45 9.11 8.82
N ASP A 357 -40.64 8.50 8.91
CA ASP A 357 -40.82 7.07 9.05
C ASP A 357 -41.47 6.52 7.77
N PRO A 358 -40.80 5.63 7.01
CA PRO A 358 -41.31 5.14 5.74
C PRO A 358 -42.61 4.34 5.88
N ALA A 359 -42.88 3.72 7.03
CA ALA A 359 -44.10 2.93 7.24
C ALA A 359 -45.36 3.79 7.38
N THR A 360 -45.21 5.03 7.85
CA THR A 360 -46.32 5.95 8.13
C THR A 360 -46.33 7.18 7.23
N PHE A 361 -45.33 7.36 6.38
CA PHE A 361 -45.19 8.55 5.55
C PHE A 361 -46.36 8.77 4.58
N ASP A 362 -46.72 7.75 3.81
CA ASP A 362 -47.76 7.86 2.77
C ASP A 362 -49.17 8.00 3.37
N SER A 363 -49.40 7.44 4.56
CA SER A 363 -50.68 7.59 5.27
C SER A 363 -50.81 8.94 5.98
N LYS A 364 -49.69 9.51 6.43
CA LYS A 364 -49.65 10.82 7.10
C LYS A 364 -49.73 11.99 6.13
N TYR A 365 -49.21 11.84 4.91
CA TYR A 365 -49.18 12.88 3.89
C TYR A 365 -49.80 12.39 2.57
N PRO A 366 -51.13 12.17 2.53
CA PRO A 366 -51.79 11.73 1.30
C PRO A 366 -51.66 12.78 0.18
N ASN A 367 -51.36 12.33 -1.04
CA ASN A 367 -51.12 13.17 -2.23
C ASN A 367 -49.89 14.11 -2.14
N THR A 368 -48.93 13.79 -1.28
CA THR A 368 -47.61 14.46 -1.27
C THR A 368 -46.81 14.11 -2.52
N SER A 369 -46.09 15.09 -3.07
CA SER A 369 -45.07 14.87 -4.09
C SER A 369 -43.72 14.52 -3.45
N SER A 370 -43.52 14.87 -2.17
CA SER A 370 -42.31 14.56 -1.41
C SER A 370 -42.19 13.06 -1.08
N SER A 371 -41.01 12.61 -0.66
CA SER A 371 -40.79 11.20 -0.35
C SER A 371 -39.88 10.98 0.84
N CYS A 372 -40.18 9.97 1.65
CA CYS A 372 -39.30 9.51 2.72
C CYS A 372 -38.28 8.53 2.14
N ILE A 373 -37.00 8.93 2.10
CA ILE A 373 -35.92 8.13 1.50
C ILE A 373 -34.90 7.72 2.56
N LEU A 374 -34.35 6.51 2.44
CA LEU A 374 -33.18 6.09 3.21
C LEU A 374 -31.98 6.97 2.82
N VAL A 375 -31.45 7.72 3.79
CA VAL A 375 -30.28 8.61 3.59
C VAL A 375 -28.98 7.96 4.07
N GLY A 376 -29.08 6.97 4.94
CA GLY A 376 -27.93 6.24 5.47
C GLY A 376 -28.31 5.48 6.73
N TYR A 377 -27.30 5.00 7.44
CA TYR A 377 -27.48 4.34 8.73
C TYR A 377 -26.91 5.23 9.84
N LYS A 378 -27.65 5.40 10.92
CA LYS A 378 -27.14 6.04 12.12
C LYS A 378 -26.12 5.10 12.75
N GLU A 379 -24.87 5.51 12.70
CA GLU A 379 -23.78 4.82 13.39
C GLU A 379 -24.01 4.88 14.90
N ASN A 380 -23.77 3.77 15.58
CA ASN A 380 -23.78 3.71 17.04
C ASN A 380 -22.42 4.21 17.58
N ASP A 381 -22.39 5.01 18.64
CA ASP A 381 -21.14 5.47 19.27
C ASP A 381 -20.24 4.30 19.71
N HIS A 382 -20.84 3.15 20.00
CA HIS A 382 -20.12 1.90 20.30
C HIS A 382 -19.41 1.32 19.06
N LEU A 383 -19.99 1.46 17.87
CA LEU A 383 -19.41 0.97 16.62
C LEU A 383 -18.11 1.69 16.30
N LEU A 384 -18.09 3.01 16.41
CA LEU A 384 -16.89 3.81 16.16
C LEU A 384 -15.74 3.41 17.10
N ARG A 385 -16.04 3.15 18.38
CA ARG A 385 -15.02 2.67 19.34
C ARG A 385 -14.47 1.29 18.96
N MET A 386 -15.31 0.37 18.52
CA MET A 386 -14.89 -0.95 18.05
C MET A 386 -14.04 -0.85 16.78
N GLN A 387 -14.41 0.02 15.83
CA GLN A 387 -13.63 0.26 14.61
C GLN A 387 -12.26 0.88 14.92
N VAL A 388 -12.20 1.87 15.81
CA VAL A 388 -10.94 2.49 16.25
C VAL A 388 -10.04 1.47 16.95
N PHE A 389 -10.61 0.67 17.86
CA PHE A 389 -9.89 -0.43 18.49
C PHE A 389 -9.35 -1.37 17.42
N HIS A 390 -10.19 -1.89 16.53
CA HIS A 390 -9.78 -2.82 15.47
C HIS A 390 -8.68 -2.26 14.55
N PHE A 391 -8.79 -0.99 14.18
CA PHE A 391 -7.83 -0.32 13.31
C PHE A 391 -6.45 -0.17 13.96
N PHE A 392 -6.40 0.23 15.24
CA PHE A 392 -5.15 0.27 15.99
C PHE A 392 -4.52 -1.13 16.10
N GLY A 393 -5.34 -2.14 16.33
CA GLY A 393 -4.89 -3.53 16.45
C GLY A 393 -4.25 -4.05 15.19
N TRP A 394 -4.87 -3.74 14.07
CA TRP A 394 -4.32 -4.04 12.75
C TRP A 394 -2.95 -3.39 12.55
N LEU A 395 -2.79 -2.10 12.87
CA LEU A 395 -1.48 -1.42 12.81
C LEU A 395 -0.44 -2.13 13.70
N TRP A 396 -0.82 -2.49 14.92
CA TRP A 396 0.08 -3.12 15.87
C TRP A 396 0.53 -4.51 15.41
N ILE A 397 -0.40 -5.37 15.00
CA ILE A 397 -0.10 -6.73 14.52
C ILE A 397 0.78 -6.70 13.28
N MET A 398 0.50 -5.79 12.33
CA MET A 398 1.30 -5.66 11.12
C MET A 398 2.76 -5.27 11.43
N ASN A 399 2.96 -4.31 12.33
CA ASN A 399 4.32 -3.95 12.75
C ASN A 399 4.98 -5.08 13.56
N PHE A 400 4.22 -5.87 14.31
CA PHE A 400 4.73 -7.04 15.03
C PHE A 400 5.23 -8.12 14.07
N ILE A 401 4.47 -8.43 13.01
CA ILE A 401 4.88 -9.41 11.98
C ILE A 401 6.18 -8.95 11.29
N ILE A 402 6.28 -7.65 10.97
CA ILE A 402 7.50 -7.07 10.40
C ILE A 402 8.67 -7.19 11.39
N ALA A 403 8.47 -6.86 12.66
CA ALA A 403 9.48 -6.95 13.71
C ALA A 403 9.96 -8.41 13.91
N LEU A 404 9.03 -9.37 13.89
CA LEU A 404 9.32 -10.79 13.94
C LEU A 404 10.20 -11.22 12.76
N GLY A 405 9.80 -10.89 11.53
CA GLY A 405 10.59 -11.21 10.33
C GLY A 405 12.00 -10.63 10.40
N GLN A 406 12.15 -9.36 10.78
CA GLN A 406 13.44 -8.69 10.90
C GLN A 406 14.34 -9.35 11.97
N CYS A 407 13.81 -9.63 13.16
CA CYS A 407 14.59 -10.25 14.24
C CYS A 407 14.99 -11.70 13.90
N VAL A 408 14.11 -12.47 13.25
CA VAL A 408 14.39 -13.84 12.80
C VAL A 408 15.52 -13.87 11.78
N LEU A 409 15.42 -13.03 10.75
CA LEU A 409 16.44 -12.92 9.70
C LEU A 409 17.76 -12.44 10.28
N ALA A 410 17.75 -11.43 11.15
CA ALA A 410 18.95 -10.96 11.83
C ALA A 410 19.64 -12.08 12.62
N GLY A 411 18.87 -12.89 13.35
CA GLY A 411 19.41 -14.02 14.10
C GLY A 411 20.08 -15.05 13.20
N ALA A 412 19.48 -15.36 12.06
CA ALA A 412 20.04 -16.31 11.10
C ALA A 412 21.34 -15.79 10.46
N PHE A 413 21.35 -14.53 10.03
CA PHE A 413 22.53 -13.92 9.41
C PHE A 413 23.67 -13.69 10.41
N ALA A 414 23.35 -13.32 11.66
CA ALA A 414 24.35 -13.20 12.72
C ALA A 414 24.98 -14.55 13.08
N SER A 415 24.18 -15.62 13.16
CA SER A 415 24.70 -16.98 13.33
C SER A 415 25.63 -17.40 12.20
N TRP A 416 25.35 -16.99 10.96
CA TRP A 416 26.24 -17.24 9.83
C TRP A 416 27.51 -16.37 9.89
N TYR A 417 27.40 -15.09 10.24
CA TYR A 417 28.53 -14.16 10.25
C TYR A 417 29.61 -14.59 11.25
N PHE A 418 29.19 -14.88 12.49
CA PHE A 418 30.08 -15.24 13.60
C PHE A 418 30.48 -16.72 13.64
N ALA A 419 30.04 -17.54 12.68
CA ALA A 419 30.57 -18.89 12.51
C ALA A 419 32.01 -18.82 11.97
N PHE A 420 32.99 -19.38 12.68
CA PHE A 420 34.39 -19.30 12.24
C PHE A 420 34.66 -20.28 11.10
N ASN A 421 34.27 -21.54 11.28
CA ASN A 421 34.36 -22.59 10.27
C ASN A 421 33.01 -22.74 9.55
N LYS A 422 32.96 -22.27 8.31
CA LYS A 422 31.74 -22.35 7.47
C LYS A 422 31.88 -23.56 6.51
N PRO A 423 30.94 -24.52 6.48
CA PRO A 423 29.59 -24.49 7.06
C PRO A 423 29.42 -25.15 8.44
N ASP A 424 30.44 -25.79 9.00
CA ASP A 424 30.30 -26.71 10.15
C ASP A 424 29.76 -26.04 11.44
N ASP A 425 30.13 -24.78 11.69
CA ASP A 425 29.67 -24.03 12.87
C ASP A 425 28.28 -23.37 12.67
N VAL A 426 27.68 -23.50 11.47
CA VAL A 426 26.37 -22.89 11.17
C VAL A 426 25.24 -23.87 11.53
N PRO A 427 24.21 -23.44 12.29
CA PRO A 427 23.08 -24.30 12.60
C PRO A 427 22.39 -24.83 11.32
N MET A 428 21.99 -26.11 11.31
CA MET A 428 21.37 -26.77 10.13
C MET A 428 20.13 -26.03 9.61
N LEU A 429 19.32 -25.45 10.51
CA LEU A 429 18.11 -24.68 10.19
C LEU A 429 18.15 -23.31 10.90
N PRO A 430 18.97 -22.36 10.42
CA PRO A 430 19.26 -21.14 11.16
C PRO A 430 18.05 -20.21 11.29
N VAL A 431 17.17 -20.21 10.28
CA VAL A 431 15.91 -19.44 10.28
C VAL A 431 14.93 -20.02 11.29
N LEU A 432 14.71 -21.34 11.29
CA LEU A 432 13.75 -21.98 12.20
C LEU A 432 14.21 -21.89 13.66
N SER A 433 15.51 -22.10 13.89
CA SER A 433 16.13 -21.92 15.20
C SER A 433 15.97 -20.48 15.71
N SER A 434 16.30 -19.49 14.85
CA SER A 434 16.12 -18.07 15.20
C SER A 434 14.67 -17.69 15.42
N PHE A 435 13.73 -18.29 14.66
CA PHE A 435 12.30 -18.08 14.83
C PHE A 435 11.77 -18.59 16.17
N SER A 436 12.11 -19.83 16.52
CA SER A 436 11.77 -20.41 17.82
C SER A 436 12.34 -19.57 18.97
N ARG A 437 13.62 -19.20 18.89
CA ARG A 437 14.28 -18.34 19.89
C ARG A 437 13.61 -16.98 20.02
N THR A 438 13.26 -16.34 18.90
CA THR A 438 12.63 -15.02 18.88
C THR A 438 11.24 -15.04 19.52
N LEU A 439 10.39 -16.01 19.16
CA LEU A 439 9.06 -16.13 19.76
C LEU A 439 9.10 -16.49 21.25
N LYS A 440 10.01 -17.41 21.64
CA LYS A 440 10.09 -17.87 23.02
C LYS A 440 10.55 -16.78 23.99
N TYR A 441 11.55 -15.99 23.60
CA TYR A 441 12.21 -15.06 24.53
C TYR A 441 11.93 -13.58 24.25
N HIS A 442 11.64 -13.18 23.00
CA HIS A 442 11.66 -11.76 22.61
C HIS A 442 10.33 -11.19 22.12
N THR A 443 9.24 -11.96 22.18
CA THR A 443 7.89 -11.48 21.79
C THR A 443 7.53 -10.16 22.46
N GLY A 444 7.88 -9.94 23.72
CA GLY A 444 7.63 -8.67 24.41
C GLY A 444 8.36 -7.48 23.80
N SER A 445 9.65 -7.62 23.48
CA SER A 445 10.46 -6.56 22.86
C SER A 445 9.98 -6.20 21.46
N LEU A 446 9.59 -7.22 20.70
CA LEU A 446 9.02 -7.06 19.37
C LEU A 446 7.66 -6.35 19.43
N ALA A 447 6.80 -6.76 20.37
CA ALA A 447 5.50 -6.12 20.60
C ALA A 447 5.65 -4.66 21.04
N PHE A 448 6.61 -4.35 21.91
CA PHE A 448 6.90 -2.99 22.35
C PHE A 448 7.36 -2.10 21.19
N GLY A 449 8.36 -2.55 20.42
CA GLY A 449 8.83 -1.81 19.24
C GLY A 449 7.70 -1.61 18.21
N ALA A 450 6.91 -2.65 17.96
CA ALA A 450 5.75 -2.58 17.07
C ALA A 450 4.68 -1.59 17.56
N ALA A 451 4.43 -1.51 18.87
CA ALA A 451 3.47 -0.60 19.47
C ALA A 451 3.87 0.87 19.23
N ILE A 452 5.15 1.20 19.41
CA ILE A 452 5.66 2.57 19.21
C ILE A 452 5.39 3.05 17.79
N ILE A 453 5.68 2.22 16.78
CA ILE A 453 5.40 2.55 15.37
C ILE A 453 3.89 2.64 15.13
N ALA A 454 3.11 1.70 15.65
CA ALA A 454 1.66 1.68 15.48
C ALA A 454 0.96 2.93 16.06
N ILE A 455 1.41 3.42 17.21
CA ILE A 455 0.91 4.66 17.82
C ILE A 455 1.17 5.86 16.90
N VAL A 456 2.38 5.98 16.35
CA VAL A 456 2.73 7.06 15.42
C VAL A 456 1.91 6.98 14.13
N GLN A 457 1.73 5.78 13.58
CA GLN A 457 0.89 5.56 12.41
C GLN A 457 -0.58 5.90 12.68
N PHE A 458 -1.09 5.55 13.87
CA PHE A 458 -2.45 5.88 14.27
C PHE A 458 -2.64 7.40 14.36
N ILE A 459 -1.69 8.12 14.96
CA ILE A 459 -1.73 9.59 15.00
C ILE A 459 -1.72 10.18 13.59
N ARG A 460 -0.90 9.66 12.67
CA ARG A 460 -0.91 10.09 11.26
C ARG A 460 -2.27 9.88 10.60
N ALA A 461 -2.91 8.72 10.83
CA ALA A 461 -4.24 8.44 10.31
C ALA A 461 -5.31 9.39 10.87
N VAL A 462 -5.23 9.72 12.17
CA VAL A 462 -6.12 10.71 12.80
C VAL A 462 -5.90 12.12 12.22
N LEU A 463 -4.65 12.54 12.02
CA LEU A 463 -4.33 13.83 11.39
C LEU A 463 -4.91 13.93 9.97
N GLU A 464 -4.85 12.84 9.19
CA GLU A 464 -5.46 12.78 7.86
C GLU A 464 -6.99 12.86 7.92
N TYR A 465 -7.61 12.17 8.88
CA TYR A 465 -9.05 12.23 9.13
C TYR A 465 -9.50 13.65 9.49
N ILE A 466 -8.79 14.32 10.40
CA ILE A 466 -9.12 15.69 10.83
C ILE A 466 -8.93 16.67 9.66
N ASP A 467 -7.84 16.58 8.91
CA ASP A 467 -7.61 17.43 7.73
C ASP A 467 -8.74 17.29 6.69
N ARG A 468 -9.19 16.06 6.42
CA ARG A 468 -10.35 15.81 5.56
C ARG A 468 -11.63 16.44 6.12
N LYS A 469 -11.90 16.28 7.42
CA LYS A 469 -13.11 16.82 8.06
C LYS A 469 -13.14 18.35 8.10
N LEU A 470 -12.00 19.01 8.28
CA LEU A 470 -11.89 20.47 8.24
C LEU A 470 -12.16 21.01 6.83
N LYS A 471 -11.65 20.32 5.80
CA LYS A 471 -11.94 20.62 4.40
C LYS A 471 -13.42 20.45 4.06
N GLU A 472 -14.03 19.34 4.49
CA GLU A 472 -15.47 19.09 4.30
C GLU A 472 -16.35 20.14 4.99
N SER A 473 -15.95 20.61 6.18
CA SER A 473 -16.73 21.57 6.97
C SER A 473 -16.51 23.02 6.55
N GLY A 474 -15.71 23.29 5.51
CA GLY A 474 -15.42 24.65 5.04
C GLY A 474 -14.54 25.50 5.96
N HIS A 475 -13.90 24.91 6.98
CA HIS A 475 -13.06 25.62 7.96
C HIS A 475 -11.57 25.67 7.51
N ASP A 476 -11.33 25.73 6.21
CA ASP A 476 -10.01 25.58 5.58
C ASP A 476 -9.22 26.90 5.53
N ASN A 477 -8.84 27.40 6.71
CA ASN A 477 -8.07 28.64 6.85
C ASN A 477 -6.57 28.42 6.58
N LYS A 478 -5.85 29.46 6.13
CA LYS A 478 -4.39 29.40 5.85
C LYS A 478 -3.58 28.87 7.06
N ALA A 479 -3.95 29.26 8.27
CA ALA A 479 -3.31 28.79 9.50
C ALA A 479 -3.51 27.28 9.73
N VAL A 480 -4.72 26.76 9.48
CA VAL A 480 -5.04 25.32 9.61
C VAL A 480 -4.23 24.51 8.60
N LYS A 481 -4.15 24.95 7.33
CA LYS A 481 -3.31 24.32 6.31
C LYS A 481 -1.85 24.22 6.73
N PHE A 482 -1.32 25.31 7.28
CA PHE A 482 0.07 25.37 7.74
C PHE A 482 0.32 24.40 8.90
N ILE A 483 -0.52 24.43 9.93
CA ILE A 483 -0.40 23.53 11.09
C ILE A 483 -0.51 22.06 10.67
N MET A 484 -1.50 21.72 9.84
CA MET A 484 -1.67 20.35 9.34
C MET A 484 -0.47 19.90 8.50
N CYS A 485 0.10 20.78 7.67
CA CYS A 485 1.32 20.51 6.93
C CYS A 485 2.50 20.20 7.87
N CYS A 486 2.73 21.04 8.88
CA CYS A 486 3.79 20.85 9.88
C CYS A 486 3.61 19.55 10.66
N CYS A 487 2.42 19.27 11.20
CA CYS A 487 2.15 18.05 11.95
C CYS A 487 2.34 16.79 11.10
N LYS A 488 1.79 16.77 9.86
CA LYS A 488 1.95 15.61 8.96
C LYS A 488 3.43 15.36 8.62
N CYS A 489 4.19 16.42 8.37
CA CYS A 489 5.64 16.33 8.12
C CYS A 489 6.40 15.78 9.35
N CYS A 490 6.17 16.34 10.54
CA CYS A 490 6.83 15.90 11.77
C CYS A 490 6.56 14.42 12.08
N PHE A 491 5.31 13.97 11.99
CA PHE A 491 4.96 12.57 12.26
C PHE A 491 5.44 11.61 11.15
N TRP A 492 5.53 12.07 9.90
CA TRP A 492 6.18 11.29 8.84
C TRP A 492 7.68 11.11 9.13
N CYS A 493 8.39 12.18 9.48
CA CYS A 493 9.81 12.10 9.89
C CYS A 493 10.00 11.20 11.12
N LEU A 494 9.13 11.34 12.12
CA LEU A 494 9.18 10.52 13.33
C LEU A 494 8.99 9.03 13.00
N GLU A 495 8.02 8.68 12.15
CA GLU A 495 7.83 7.30 11.73
C GLU A 495 9.08 6.73 11.04
N LYS A 496 9.70 7.49 10.13
CA LYS A 496 10.93 7.07 9.45
C LYS A 496 12.07 6.82 10.43
N CYS A 497 12.28 7.75 11.36
CA CYS A 497 13.30 7.64 12.39
C CYS A 497 13.06 6.41 13.28
N LEU A 498 11.83 6.20 13.73
CA LEU A 498 11.45 5.05 14.55
C LEU A 498 11.61 3.73 13.80
N ARG A 499 11.26 3.66 12.52
CA ARG A 499 11.49 2.46 11.70
C ARG A 499 12.97 2.12 11.59
N PHE A 500 13.81 3.13 11.36
CA PHE A 500 15.26 2.95 11.34
C PHE A 500 15.79 2.45 12.69
N LEU A 501 15.40 3.11 13.79
CA LEU A 501 15.84 2.74 15.14
C LEU A 501 15.37 1.33 15.51
N ASN A 502 14.11 0.99 15.26
CA ASN A 502 13.55 -0.33 15.57
C ASN A 502 14.24 -1.44 14.79
N LYS A 503 14.48 -1.26 13.47
CA LYS A 503 15.17 -2.26 12.63
C LYS A 503 16.53 -2.61 13.23
N ASN A 504 17.32 -1.59 13.58
CA ASN A 504 18.64 -1.78 14.18
C ASN A 504 18.58 -2.35 15.61
N ALA A 505 17.57 -1.97 16.39
CA ALA A 505 17.33 -2.55 17.71
C ALA A 505 17.03 -4.05 17.63
N TYR A 506 16.22 -4.49 16.67
CA TYR A 506 15.91 -5.91 16.47
C TYR A 506 17.14 -6.74 16.09
N ILE A 507 18.10 -6.18 15.33
CA ILE A 507 19.38 -6.85 15.06
C ILE A 507 20.15 -7.07 16.38
N MET A 508 20.23 -6.04 17.22
CA MET A 508 20.91 -6.16 18.52
C MET A 508 20.18 -7.11 19.49
N ILE A 509 18.85 -7.16 19.48
CA ILE A 509 18.07 -8.17 20.22
C ILE A 509 18.42 -9.58 19.71
N ALA A 510 18.49 -9.77 18.39
CA ALA A 510 18.81 -11.07 17.82
C ALA A 510 20.21 -11.56 18.24
N ILE A 511 21.19 -10.67 18.31
CA ILE A 511 22.57 -11.00 18.72
C ILE A 511 22.66 -11.21 20.24
N TYR A 512 22.17 -10.27 21.05
CA TYR A 512 22.45 -10.23 22.49
C TYR A 512 21.32 -10.70 23.40
N GLY A 513 20.10 -10.79 22.89
CA GLY A 513 18.94 -11.19 23.69
C GLY A 513 18.55 -10.21 24.81
N LYS A 514 18.94 -8.93 24.69
CA LYS A 514 18.57 -7.88 25.63
C LYS A 514 17.17 -7.31 25.31
N ASN A 515 16.60 -6.58 26.27
CA ASN A 515 15.34 -5.86 26.06
C ASN A 515 15.45 -4.77 24.97
N PHE A 516 14.30 -4.26 24.53
CA PHE A 516 14.22 -3.34 23.39
C PHE A 516 15.02 -2.04 23.62
N CYS A 517 14.80 -1.35 24.73
CA CYS A 517 15.42 -0.04 24.98
C CYS A 517 16.95 -0.14 25.06
N THR A 518 17.47 -1.19 25.71
CA THR A 518 18.92 -1.40 25.81
C THR A 518 19.51 -1.70 24.43
N SER A 519 18.84 -2.56 23.66
CA SER A 519 19.28 -2.94 22.31
C SER A 519 19.22 -1.77 21.33
N ALA A 520 18.20 -0.92 21.43
CA ALA A 520 18.06 0.29 20.64
C ALA A 520 19.17 1.31 20.95
N LYS A 521 19.49 1.52 22.23
CA LYS A 521 20.61 2.37 22.65
C LYS A 521 21.94 1.85 22.12
N ASP A 522 22.19 0.55 22.31
CA ASP A 522 23.43 -0.10 21.87
C ASP A 522 23.59 0.00 20.34
N ALA A 523 22.52 -0.24 19.58
CA ALA A 523 22.51 -0.12 18.13
C ALA A 523 22.80 1.33 17.68
N PHE A 524 22.09 2.29 18.25
CA PHE A 524 22.21 3.70 17.90
C PHE A 524 23.62 4.25 18.18
N GLN A 525 24.19 3.92 19.34
CA GLN A 525 25.55 4.31 19.69
C GLN A 525 26.58 3.70 18.72
N LEU A 526 26.47 2.41 18.38
CA LEU A 526 27.37 1.74 17.44
C LEU A 526 27.34 2.39 16.04
N LEU A 527 26.14 2.75 15.57
CA LEU A 527 25.95 3.39 14.27
C LEU A 527 26.48 4.83 14.26
N LEU A 528 26.21 5.63 15.29
CA LEU A 528 26.71 7.00 15.37
C LEU A 528 28.24 7.07 15.39
N ARG A 529 28.91 6.14 16.08
CA ARG A 529 30.38 6.05 16.08
C ARG A 529 30.96 5.78 14.69
N ASN A 530 30.17 5.21 13.78
CA ASN A 530 30.57 4.82 12.43
C ASN A 530 29.73 5.50 11.34
N ILE A 531 29.18 6.69 11.61
CA ILE A 531 28.16 7.33 10.77
C ILE A 531 28.56 7.50 9.29
N LEU A 532 29.83 7.79 9.00
CA LEU A 532 30.32 7.92 7.61
C LEU A 532 30.24 6.60 6.84
N ARG A 533 30.58 5.48 7.49
CA ARG A 533 30.50 4.14 6.88
C ARG A 533 29.05 3.72 6.70
N VAL A 534 28.21 4.01 7.70
CA VAL A 534 26.76 3.74 7.64
C VAL A 534 26.14 4.50 6.47
N ALA A 535 26.43 5.80 6.33
CA ALA A 535 25.89 6.63 5.27
C ALA A 535 26.32 6.14 3.87
N ALA A 536 27.59 5.78 3.70
CA ALA A 536 28.10 5.27 2.44
C ALA A 536 27.44 3.94 2.04
N VAL A 537 27.42 2.96 2.95
CA VAL A 537 26.83 1.63 2.68
C VAL A 537 25.33 1.74 2.44
N ASN A 538 24.61 2.50 3.26
CA ASN A 538 23.16 2.65 3.12
C ASN A 538 22.77 3.32 1.79
N SER A 539 23.53 4.34 1.36
CA SER A 539 23.27 5.04 0.10
C SER A 539 23.48 4.15 -1.13
N VAL A 540 24.60 3.40 -1.16
CA VAL A 540 24.92 2.50 -2.27
C VAL A 540 23.93 1.32 -2.32
N THR A 541 23.68 0.68 -1.17
CA THR A 541 22.75 -0.44 -1.09
C THR A 541 21.34 -0.04 -1.50
N SER A 542 20.82 1.08 -0.98
CA SER A 542 19.48 1.54 -1.32
C SER A 542 19.32 1.77 -2.82
N PHE A 543 20.31 2.40 -3.45
CA PHE A 543 20.32 2.63 -4.89
C PHE A 543 20.33 1.33 -5.71
N LEU A 544 21.20 0.38 -5.36
CA LEU A 544 21.30 -0.90 -6.06
C LEU A 544 20.03 -1.76 -5.92
N LEU A 545 19.45 -1.81 -4.71
CA LEU A 545 18.21 -2.55 -4.48
C LEU A 545 17.02 -1.88 -5.18
N PHE A 546 16.96 -0.54 -5.23
CA PHE A 546 15.96 0.19 -6.01
C PHE A 546 16.04 -0.14 -7.50
N LEU A 547 17.25 -0.08 -8.06
CA LEU A 547 17.48 -0.38 -9.45
C LEU A 547 17.10 -1.82 -9.81
N GLY A 548 17.47 -2.78 -8.96
CA GLY A 548 17.11 -4.19 -9.13
C GLY A 548 15.59 -4.38 -9.22
N LYS A 549 14.82 -3.67 -8.37
CA LYS A 549 13.34 -3.72 -8.39
C LYS A 549 12.77 -3.18 -9.71
N VAL A 550 13.29 -2.06 -10.22
CA VAL A 550 12.84 -1.45 -11.49
C VAL A 550 13.18 -2.33 -12.69
N LEU A 551 14.36 -2.93 -12.71
CA LEU A 551 14.81 -3.76 -13.83
C LEU A 551 13.99 -5.05 -13.95
N VAL A 552 13.80 -5.76 -12.84
CA VAL A 552 13.03 -7.02 -12.83
C VAL A 552 11.57 -6.78 -13.24
N THR A 553 10.94 -5.75 -12.70
CA THR A 553 9.54 -5.40 -13.04
C THR A 553 9.38 -4.99 -14.49
N SER A 554 10.34 -4.24 -15.03
CA SER A 554 10.34 -3.81 -16.43
C SER A 554 10.49 -4.98 -17.40
N ILE A 555 11.39 -5.94 -17.10
CA ILE A 555 11.57 -7.15 -17.91
C ILE A 555 10.29 -7.98 -17.95
N VAL A 556 9.62 -8.16 -16.80
CA VAL A 556 8.34 -8.88 -16.74
C VAL A 556 7.24 -8.13 -17.48
N GLY A 557 7.21 -6.80 -17.39
CA GLY A 557 6.27 -5.97 -18.16
C GLY A 557 6.43 -6.12 -19.67
N VAL A 558 7.66 -6.07 -20.18
CA VAL A 558 7.93 -6.26 -21.60
C VAL A 558 7.62 -7.69 -22.04
N ALA A 559 8.04 -8.70 -21.28
CA ALA A 559 7.77 -10.10 -21.60
C ALA A 559 6.26 -10.41 -21.61
N SER A 560 5.52 -9.92 -20.61
CA SER A 560 4.07 -10.11 -20.54
C SER A 560 3.34 -9.39 -21.66
N TYR A 561 3.77 -8.17 -22.04
CA TYR A 561 3.21 -7.46 -23.18
C TYR A 561 3.34 -8.26 -24.48
N TYR A 562 4.53 -8.80 -24.79
CA TYR A 562 4.70 -9.64 -25.98
C TYR A 562 3.93 -10.96 -25.91
N TRP A 563 3.81 -11.54 -24.72
CA TRP A 563 3.06 -12.78 -24.51
C TRP A 563 1.57 -12.59 -24.77
N PHE A 564 0.93 -11.59 -24.14
CA PHE A 564 -0.50 -11.34 -24.32
C PHE A 564 -0.85 -10.85 -25.72
N ARG A 565 0.02 -10.05 -26.34
CA ARG A 565 -0.14 -9.64 -27.74
C ARG A 565 -0.05 -10.81 -28.72
N LYS A 566 0.74 -11.84 -28.40
CA LYS A 566 0.78 -13.08 -29.19
C LYS A 566 -0.52 -13.88 -29.06
N ILE A 567 -1.06 -13.98 -27.84
CA ILE A 567 -2.35 -14.67 -27.60
C ILE A 567 -3.49 -13.96 -28.35
N ASP A 568 -3.54 -12.63 -28.30
CA ASP A 568 -4.54 -11.83 -29.03
C ASP A 568 -4.43 -12.03 -30.56
N ALA A 569 -3.20 -12.15 -31.07
CA ALA A 569 -2.97 -12.45 -32.48
C ALA A 569 -3.42 -13.88 -32.90
N ASP A 570 -3.37 -14.85 -31.98
CA ASP A 570 -3.77 -16.24 -32.23
C ASP A 570 -5.30 -16.45 -32.05
N ASP A 571 -5.96 -15.70 -31.15
CA ASP A 571 -7.41 -15.75 -30.90
C ASP A 571 -8.00 -14.37 -30.49
N PRO A 572 -8.45 -13.53 -31.44
CA PRO A 572 -8.85 -12.15 -31.19
C PRO A 572 -10.17 -11.98 -30.40
N ASP A 573 -10.97 -13.04 -30.23
CA ASP A 573 -12.18 -12.99 -29.40
C ASP A 573 -11.88 -13.31 -27.91
N SER A 574 -10.65 -13.72 -27.59
CA SER A 574 -10.25 -14.17 -26.25
C SER A 574 -9.84 -13.05 -25.30
N LEU A 575 -9.33 -11.91 -25.81
CA LEU A 575 -8.89 -10.76 -25.02
C LEU A 575 -9.41 -9.44 -25.61
N ASN A 576 -10.40 -8.82 -24.94
CA ASN A 576 -10.89 -7.50 -25.34
C ASN A 576 -9.92 -6.35 -25.01
N TYR A 577 -9.00 -6.54 -24.05
CA TYR A 577 -8.00 -5.56 -23.62
C TYR A 577 -6.68 -6.26 -23.23
N ASP A 578 -5.68 -6.20 -24.10
CA ASP A 578 -4.35 -6.77 -23.90
C ASP A 578 -3.53 -6.06 -22.80
N VAL A 579 -3.78 -4.77 -22.58
CA VAL A 579 -3.05 -3.94 -21.58
C VAL A 579 -3.42 -4.29 -20.13
N VAL A 580 -4.67 -4.66 -19.84
CA VAL A 580 -5.15 -4.95 -18.47
C VAL A 580 -4.37 -6.10 -17.80
N PRO A 581 -4.25 -7.29 -18.41
CA PRO A 581 -3.48 -8.39 -17.81
C PRO A 581 -1.97 -8.09 -17.71
N VAL A 582 -1.43 -7.21 -18.57
CA VAL A 582 -0.04 -6.70 -18.46
C VAL A 582 0.11 -5.82 -17.22
N ILE A 583 -0.83 -4.92 -16.94
CA ILE A 583 -0.78 -4.09 -15.73
C ILE A 583 -0.86 -4.98 -14.47
N ILE A 584 -1.76 -5.96 -14.46
CA ILE A 584 -1.90 -6.91 -13.33
C ILE A 584 -0.61 -7.71 -13.13
N SER A 585 0.00 -8.22 -14.21
CA SER A 585 1.25 -8.99 -14.12
C SER A 585 2.41 -8.14 -13.60
N VAL A 586 2.53 -6.88 -14.04
CA VAL A 586 3.57 -5.94 -13.56
C VAL A 586 3.38 -5.62 -12.09
N VAL A 587 2.14 -5.33 -11.66
CA VAL A 587 1.84 -5.07 -10.24
C VAL A 587 2.20 -6.28 -9.39
N PHE A 588 1.83 -7.49 -9.82
CA PHE A 588 2.15 -8.73 -9.11
C PHE A 588 3.66 -8.99 -9.05
N ALA A 589 4.35 -8.88 -10.19
CA ALA A 589 5.80 -9.04 -10.28
C ALA A 589 6.53 -8.06 -9.36
N TYR A 590 6.03 -6.82 -9.24
CA TYR A 590 6.62 -5.83 -8.37
C TYR A 590 6.47 -6.18 -6.89
N VAL A 591 5.29 -6.63 -6.47
CA VAL A 591 5.05 -7.08 -5.09
C VAL A 591 6.00 -8.21 -4.70
N VAL A 592 6.12 -9.24 -5.54
CA VAL A 592 7.04 -10.37 -5.33
C VAL A 592 8.49 -9.89 -5.25
N THR A 593 8.89 -9.02 -6.18
CA THR A 593 10.24 -8.46 -6.21
C THR A 593 10.56 -7.71 -4.91
N VAL A 594 9.66 -6.87 -4.43
CA VAL A 594 9.87 -6.11 -3.17
C VAL A 594 9.99 -7.05 -1.96
N MET A 595 9.19 -8.11 -1.88
CA MET A 595 9.31 -9.11 -0.81
C MET A 595 10.68 -9.79 -0.81
N PHE A 596 11.21 -10.10 -1.99
CA PHE A 596 12.53 -10.72 -2.12
C PHE A 596 13.67 -9.78 -1.72
N PHE A 597 13.66 -8.56 -2.28
CA PHE A 597 14.70 -7.57 -2.01
C PHE A 597 14.73 -7.12 -0.54
N ASP A 598 13.62 -7.17 0.19
CA ASP A 598 13.60 -6.88 1.62
C ASP A 598 14.41 -7.89 2.46
N VAL A 599 14.50 -9.16 2.03
CA VAL A 599 15.36 -10.16 2.68
C VAL A 599 16.84 -9.78 2.50
N TYR A 600 17.22 -9.29 1.32
CA TYR A 600 18.57 -8.79 1.04
C TYR A 600 18.89 -7.53 1.84
N ASP A 601 17.95 -6.59 1.90
CA ASP A 601 18.08 -5.37 2.70
C ASP A 601 18.32 -5.69 4.18
N MET A 602 17.61 -6.68 4.73
CA MET A 602 17.82 -7.13 6.10
C MET A 602 19.18 -7.85 6.29
N CYS A 603 19.62 -8.61 5.29
CA CYS A 603 20.92 -9.29 5.28
C CYS A 603 22.08 -8.28 5.33
N ILE A 604 22.03 -7.27 4.46
CA ILE A 604 23.07 -6.24 4.36
C ILE A 604 23.20 -5.48 5.69
N ASP A 605 22.08 -5.01 6.26
CA ASP A 605 22.10 -4.30 7.53
C ASP A 605 22.61 -5.16 8.68
N THR A 606 22.21 -6.44 8.73
CA THR A 606 22.67 -7.36 9.77
C THR A 606 24.16 -7.62 9.67
N ILE A 607 24.66 -7.97 8.49
CA ILE A 607 26.08 -8.23 8.25
C ILE A 607 26.89 -6.98 8.55
N PHE A 608 26.41 -5.81 8.14
CA PHE A 608 27.08 -4.54 8.39
C PHE A 608 27.16 -4.23 9.88
N LEU A 609 26.08 -4.45 10.65
CA LEU A 609 26.12 -4.24 12.10
C LEU A 609 27.04 -5.26 12.80
N CYS A 610 27.02 -6.53 12.37
CA CYS A 610 27.94 -7.56 12.86
C CYS A 610 29.40 -7.19 12.55
N PHE A 611 29.65 -6.62 11.37
CA PHE A 611 30.96 -6.12 10.97
C PHE A 611 31.44 -4.94 11.80
N LEU A 612 30.57 -3.97 12.10
CA LEU A 612 30.93 -2.87 13.00
C LEU A 612 31.26 -3.41 14.41
N GLU A 613 30.51 -4.40 14.87
CA GLU A 613 30.78 -5.06 16.15
C GLU A 613 32.10 -5.84 16.15
N ASP A 614 32.39 -6.60 15.08
CA ASP A 614 33.66 -7.32 14.89
C ASP A 614 34.85 -6.36 14.93
N LEU A 615 34.73 -5.20 14.28
CA LEU A 615 35.75 -4.16 14.31
C LEU A 615 35.95 -3.49 15.67
N GLU A 616 34.93 -3.42 16.51
CA GLU A 616 35.07 -2.86 17.85
C GLU A 616 35.69 -3.86 18.84
N ARG A 617 35.36 -5.14 18.70
CA ARG A 617 35.79 -6.20 19.63
C ARG A 617 37.14 -6.79 19.29
N ASN A 618 37.46 -6.91 18.00
CA ASN A 618 38.59 -7.68 17.53
C ASN A 618 39.67 -6.78 16.94
N ASP A 619 40.93 -7.17 17.15
CA ASP A 619 42.11 -6.45 16.65
C ASP A 619 42.94 -7.30 15.67
N GLY A 620 42.54 -8.55 15.45
CA GLY A 620 43.22 -9.51 14.58
C GLY A 620 44.38 -10.23 15.26
N SER A 621 44.54 -10.13 16.59
CA SER A 621 45.45 -10.99 17.36
C SER A 621 44.94 -12.44 17.41
N ALA A 622 45.80 -13.37 17.83
CA ALA A 622 45.42 -14.77 18.01
C ALA A 622 44.32 -14.95 19.06
N GLU A 623 44.29 -14.09 20.09
CA GLU A 623 43.24 -14.06 21.10
C GLU A 623 41.94 -13.41 20.59
N LYS A 624 42.05 -12.48 19.63
CA LYS A 624 40.92 -11.66 19.14
C LYS A 624 40.86 -11.61 17.61
N PRO A 625 40.65 -12.75 16.94
CA PRO A 625 40.62 -12.80 15.48
C PRO A 625 39.37 -12.12 14.94
N TYR A 626 39.48 -11.51 13.76
CA TYR A 626 38.34 -11.03 12.99
C TYR A 626 37.55 -12.20 12.40
N TYR A 627 36.21 -12.11 12.47
CA TYR A 627 35.27 -13.06 11.86
C TYR A 627 34.95 -12.72 10.41
N MET A 628 35.18 -11.47 9.99
CA MET A 628 34.94 -11.03 8.62
C MET A 628 35.76 -11.82 7.58
N ASN A 629 35.22 -11.95 6.36
CA ASN A 629 35.86 -12.72 5.29
C ASN A 629 37.19 -12.10 4.80
N ASP A 630 37.98 -12.90 4.09
CA ASP A 630 39.30 -12.49 3.60
C ASP A 630 39.25 -11.31 2.63
N ASP A 631 38.21 -11.22 1.80
CA ASP A 631 38.05 -10.11 0.87
C ASP A 631 37.82 -8.78 1.60
N LEU A 632 36.97 -8.77 2.64
CA LEU A 632 36.75 -7.56 3.44
C LEU A 632 37.99 -7.19 4.26
N LYS A 633 38.71 -8.19 4.79
CA LYS A 633 40.03 -8.01 5.43
C LYS A 633 41.01 -7.33 4.48
N LYS A 634 41.13 -7.82 3.23
CA LYS A 634 41.98 -7.21 2.19
C LYS A 634 41.57 -5.76 1.88
N ILE A 635 40.28 -5.50 1.70
CA ILE A 635 39.75 -4.15 1.40
C ILE A 635 40.07 -3.16 2.53
N LEU A 636 40.00 -3.61 3.79
CA LEU A 636 40.27 -2.77 4.96
C LEU A 636 41.75 -2.76 5.38
N ASN A 637 42.61 -3.48 4.65
CA ASN A 637 44.00 -3.72 5.01
C ASN A 637 44.16 -4.24 6.45
N LYS A 638 43.32 -5.21 6.83
CA LYS A 638 43.30 -5.93 8.11
C LYS A 638 43.65 -7.39 7.87
N GLN A 639 44.31 -8.04 8.81
CA GLN A 639 44.61 -9.47 8.76
C GLN A 639 44.54 -10.07 10.16
N ASN A 640 44.16 -11.35 10.25
CA ASN A 640 44.36 -12.12 11.46
C ASN A 640 45.83 -12.54 11.50
N ARG A 641 46.56 -12.03 12.48
CA ARG A 641 47.93 -12.43 12.75
C ARG A 641 47.85 -13.89 13.18
N ALA A 642 48.39 -14.78 12.37
CA ALA A 642 48.46 -16.20 12.72
C ALA A 642 49.06 -16.33 14.12
N SER A 643 48.51 -17.24 14.93
CA SER A 643 49.18 -17.79 16.11
C SER A 643 50.57 -18.25 15.69
N THR A 644 51.55 -17.36 15.85
CA THR A 644 52.93 -17.54 15.37
C THR A 644 53.64 -18.67 16.14
N GLU A 645 52.99 -19.25 17.14
CA GLU A 645 53.54 -20.31 17.98
C GLU A 645 53.44 -21.74 17.40
N GLN A 646 52.69 -21.97 16.30
CA GLN A 646 52.62 -23.30 15.68
C GLN A 646 53.57 -23.50 14.48
N LEU A 647 54.09 -22.44 13.87
CA LEU A 647 55.04 -22.55 12.74
C LEU A 647 56.52 -22.53 13.17
N ASP A 648 56.82 -22.13 14.40
CA ASP A 648 58.17 -22.11 14.95
C ASP A 648 58.51 -23.37 15.79
N GLN A 649 57.59 -24.34 15.90
CA GLN A 649 57.86 -25.66 16.51
C GLN A 649 58.08 -26.78 15.47
N GLU A 650 57.84 -26.51 14.18
CA GLU A 650 58.12 -27.42 13.06
C GLU A 650 59.32 -26.97 12.18
N LYS A 651 60.11 -26.01 12.66
CA LYS A 651 61.45 -25.69 12.14
C LYS A 651 62.48 -25.84 13.25
#